data_AF-A0A821UVN2-F1
#
_entry.id   AF-A0A821UVN2-F1
#
_cell.length_a   1.000
_cell.length_b   1.000
_cell.length_c   1.000
_cell.angle_alpha   90.00
_cell.angle_beta   90.00
_cell.angle_gamma   90.00
#
_symmetry.space_group_name_H-M   'P 1'
#
loop_
_entity.id
_entity.type
_entity.pdbx_description
1 polymer ?
#
loop_
_entity_poly.entity_id
_entity_poly.type
_entity_poly.pdbx_seq_one_letter_code
_entity_poly.pdbx_strand_id
1 'polypeptide(L)'
;TNDDDIFRLKRRFLKDTGKLHGYFARKQTEKNQKEKQFLNEIKLKQENQVEKYRIYRIGELPDIQIRVSDIIIPLQALAQYDNHIARLLYSNLFTSILTSLEDKLSSGEYTELIETIQHRFNAMLSQSEIFYPSFVMSLLDITLSKPKHLKISSQYVSAAAIASHLEPMGILTLECFIRLNQANEPDDITHESVKKKFKSDPDSNSQSYKHVDYWLELAKCYRSITNYDDVRGIFCQISSLKSLTLKAIEEESHSDFLSALNSYVTALEEYPLTDDAVNDQILELEHEFWTQSMLNCCNQLNNWSIMSKHIFIANTTFDTLWSNAYQLNYLMPYAIRSKLKLLISGTEQEQLEQEGLCQFFNNLSSTTNATPATTTSDTETTFVKRSYIEKQYPFELATYFLYQKDFDRSKYYIHYAKEQFLLRWSQLSRLSEYGRKTTIQLIQPYHELDQFLVFIEHNLPLLKSLENRYLTNNKNDAATRDLFQERIQNDLLSQWKLPDVIRSSIQTWDDIVTNRALFLDILDELVGGPRMTFTSRLKAIEFDPILIDYKVQSSLDMAYCALRQRNFKLALSKLNDTRNRLDLCQNPSIKSIYWNEIYCDVHLKRHQIQSSVSTLSSLLSTLVAKELKKMETKISSLQIIDEQTASLTSTYIQLNSQFCRTVIDFLLAQPKTYFDYENDDRISSARHRQLEMYLYGLDDHTTNIETTDVLIHELFNKSVQILKNNIEKQETDLQNLATNIRQAKENVLSRDYNELASLCDDYLRRYENNEDEDHLMDRLFSGDSSNKIAEIIVKSILSSMKYGSNEGVKRFSRLLQIIELYPNTMESVANHLQEIPCWMFFDCLYQITAYLDKPIGLKLYPLIDEIVKLYPQSIVYPFKLSYETLQHSTKDPTLKRNLDIIRHKLDRHTPLVNEFIQALNQLNPQQEYENWCKVLYQLLTNDRNTRDINKLKNHYKKFKEILFSDLMAHDETNEQTA
;
A
#
# COMPACT_ATOMS: atom_id res chain seq x y z
N THR A 1 -73.16 27.32 -33.90
CA THR A 1 -73.14 27.34 -32.42
C THR A 1 -72.89 25.97 -31.79
N ASN A 2 -72.27 25.00 -32.48
CA ASN A 2 -72.03 23.66 -31.90
C ASN A 2 -70.55 23.25 -31.79
N ASP A 3 -69.60 23.95 -32.43
CA ASP A 3 -68.19 23.53 -32.41
C ASP A 3 -67.44 24.00 -31.15
N ASP A 4 -67.75 25.19 -30.62
CA ASP A 4 -67.10 25.70 -29.40
C ASP A 4 -67.43 24.89 -28.13
N ASP A 5 -68.65 24.34 -28.06
CA ASP A 5 -69.07 23.47 -26.96
C ASP A 5 -68.40 22.09 -27.04
N ILE A 6 -68.19 21.57 -28.25
CA ILE A 6 -67.46 20.31 -28.47
C ILE A 6 -65.98 20.47 -28.07
N PHE A 7 -65.34 21.59 -28.40
CA PHE A 7 -63.95 21.86 -27.97
C PHE A 7 -63.83 22.11 -26.46
N ARG A 8 -64.81 22.74 -25.82
CA ARG A 8 -64.88 22.86 -24.35
C ARG A 8 -65.06 21.51 -23.65
N LEU A 9 -65.92 20.64 -24.20
CA LEU A 9 -66.11 19.28 -23.71
C LEU A 9 -64.83 18.44 -23.87
N LYS A 10 -64.17 18.48 -25.04
CA LYS A 10 -62.89 17.79 -25.27
C LYS A 10 -61.78 18.23 -24.31
N ARG A 11 -61.67 19.54 -24.02
CA ARG A 11 -60.69 20.08 -23.04
C ARG A 11 -61.01 19.70 -21.58
N ARG A 12 -62.28 19.51 -21.21
CA ARG A 12 -62.67 18.99 -19.88
C ARG A 12 -62.37 17.49 -19.75
N PHE A 13 -62.74 16.68 -20.74
CA PHE A 13 -62.45 15.24 -20.74
C PHE A 13 -60.94 14.95 -20.74
N LEU A 14 -60.12 15.71 -21.49
CA LEU A 14 -58.66 15.57 -21.46
C LEU A 14 -58.00 16.02 -20.15
N LYS A 15 -58.61 16.97 -19.42
CA LYS A 15 -58.13 17.37 -18.08
C LYS A 15 -58.48 16.36 -17.00
N ASP A 16 -59.63 15.69 -17.12
CA ASP A 16 -60.06 14.66 -16.17
C ASP A 16 -59.40 13.31 -16.40
N THR A 17 -59.05 12.95 -17.66
CA THR A 17 -58.32 11.70 -17.93
C THR A 17 -56.94 11.69 -17.30
N GLY A 18 -56.20 12.80 -17.29
CA GLY A 18 -54.90 12.90 -16.62
C GLY A 18 -54.99 12.76 -15.09
N LYS A 19 -56.00 13.36 -14.46
CA LYS A 19 -56.26 13.20 -13.02
C LYS A 19 -56.74 11.79 -12.65
N LEU A 20 -57.58 11.17 -13.49
CA LEU A 20 -58.02 9.78 -13.35
C LEU A 20 -56.85 8.80 -13.51
N HIS A 21 -55.99 8.98 -14.52
CA HIS A 21 -54.80 8.15 -14.67
C HIS A 21 -53.83 8.30 -13.50
N GLY A 22 -53.61 9.53 -13.00
CA GLY A 22 -52.82 9.76 -11.79
C GLY A 22 -53.44 9.14 -10.53
N TYR A 23 -54.76 9.16 -10.40
CA TYR A 23 -55.50 8.52 -9.30
C TYR A 23 -55.42 6.99 -9.39
N PHE A 24 -55.61 6.39 -10.57
CA PHE A 24 -55.47 4.94 -10.76
C PHE A 24 -54.02 4.49 -10.60
N ALA A 25 -53.03 5.26 -11.05
CA ALA A 25 -51.61 4.98 -10.82
C ALA A 25 -51.24 5.06 -9.33
N ARG A 26 -51.73 6.08 -8.59
CA ARG A 26 -51.57 6.17 -7.12
C ARG A 26 -52.27 5.01 -6.40
N LYS A 27 -53.49 4.66 -6.80
CA LYS A 27 -54.23 3.54 -6.22
C LYS A 27 -53.56 2.19 -6.51
N GLN A 28 -52.97 2.02 -7.69
CA GLN A 28 -52.23 0.81 -8.05
C GLN A 28 -50.89 0.72 -7.32
N THR A 29 -50.18 1.85 -7.16
CA THR A 29 -48.93 1.90 -6.38
C THR A 29 -49.18 1.67 -4.90
N GLU A 30 -50.23 2.26 -4.31
CA GLU A 30 -50.67 1.97 -2.94
C GLU A 30 -51.09 0.51 -2.75
N LYS A 31 -51.81 -0.06 -3.74
CA LYS A 31 -52.17 -1.48 -3.72
C LYS A 31 -50.94 -2.37 -3.76
N ASN A 32 -49.99 -2.10 -4.65
CA ASN A 32 -48.73 -2.82 -4.75
C ASN A 32 -47.87 -2.67 -3.48
N GLN A 33 -47.87 -1.48 -2.85
CA GLN A 33 -47.18 -1.25 -1.57
C GLN A 33 -47.83 -2.04 -0.43
N LYS A 34 -49.16 -2.06 -0.35
CA LYS A 34 -49.91 -2.85 0.65
C LYS A 34 -49.74 -4.35 0.44
N GLU A 35 -49.74 -4.82 -0.80
CA GLU A 35 -49.45 -6.22 -1.13
C GLU A 35 -48.01 -6.59 -0.73
N LYS A 36 -47.02 -5.72 -0.99
CA LYS A 36 -45.64 -5.92 -0.52
C LYS A 36 -45.54 -5.94 1.00
N GLN A 37 -46.21 -5.03 1.70
CA GLN A 37 -46.23 -5.01 3.17
C GLN A 37 -46.89 -6.27 3.75
N PHE A 38 -48.02 -6.71 3.18
CA PHE A 38 -48.71 -7.93 3.59
C PHE A 38 -47.88 -9.19 3.34
N LEU A 39 -47.21 -9.28 2.19
CA LEU A 39 -46.26 -10.37 1.90
C LEU A 39 -45.08 -10.36 2.88
N ASN A 40 -44.56 -9.20 3.25
CA ASN A 40 -43.50 -9.07 4.25
C ASN A 40 -43.98 -9.48 5.66
N GLU A 41 -45.21 -9.13 6.05
CA GLU A 41 -45.80 -9.58 7.31
C GLU A 41 -46.02 -11.09 7.36
N ILE A 42 -46.43 -11.71 6.24
CA ILE A 42 -46.53 -13.17 6.12
C ILE A 42 -45.14 -13.81 6.25
N LYS A 43 -44.12 -13.26 5.56
CA LYS A 43 -42.73 -13.71 5.71
C LYS A 43 -42.25 -13.59 7.14
N LEU A 44 -42.47 -12.45 7.82
CA LEU A 44 -42.12 -12.27 9.22
C LEU A 44 -42.84 -13.26 10.16
N LYS A 45 -44.11 -13.57 9.89
CA LYS A 45 -44.85 -14.59 10.67
C LYS A 45 -44.31 -15.99 10.42
N GLN A 46 -43.88 -16.31 9.20
CA GLN A 46 -43.23 -17.58 8.86
C GLN A 46 -41.81 -17.67 9.45
N GLU A 47 -41.01 -16.61 9.39
CA GLU A 47 -39.66 -16.53 9.97
C GLU A 47 -39.68 -16.69 11.50
N ASN A 48 -40.72 -16.20 12.17
CA ASN A 48 -40.90 -16.36 13.61
C ASN A 48 -41.43 -17.75 14.02
N GLN A 49 -41.91 -18.56 13.08
CA GLN A 49 -42.45 -19.89 13.36
C GLN A 49 -41.36 -20.96 13.21
N VAL A 50 -40.73 -21.33 14.32
CA VAL A 50 -39.64 -22.31 14.32
C VAL A 50 -40.19 -23.75 14.32
N GLU A 51 -39.89 -24.52 13.26
CA GLU A 51 -40.21 -25.95 13.20
C GLU A 51 -39.26 -26.77 14.09
N LYS A 52 -39.83 -27.69 14.87
CA LYS A 52 -39.05 -28.63 15.71
C LYS A 52 -38.96 -29.99 15.02
N TYR A 53 -37.74 -30.41 14.67
CA TYR A 53 -37.47 -31.71 14.05
C TYR A 53 -37.31 -32.88 15.04
N ARG A 54 -37.21 -32.58 16.35
CA ARG A 54 -37.09 -33.58 17.43
C ARG A 54 -38.05 -33.27 18.57
N ILE A 55 -38.60 -34.34 19.16
CA ILE A 55 -39.35 -34.30 20.41
C ILE A 55 -38.36 -34.56 21.56
N TYR A 56 -38.25 -33.61 22.48
CA TYR A 56 -37.37 -33.72 23.65
C TYR A 56 -38.16 -34.27 24.84
N ARG A 57 -37.62 -35.30 25.52
CA ARG A 57 -38.21 -35.79 26.76
C ARG A 57 -37.86 -34.83 27.90
N ILE A 58 -38.84 -34.51 28.74
CA ILE A 58 -38.66 -33.67 29.93
C ILE A 58 -38.63 -34.60 31.15
N GLY A 59 -37.49 -34.66 31.86
CA GLY A 59 -37.27 -35.52 33.04
C GLY A 59 -35.94 -35.19 33.76
N GLU A 60 -35.68 -35.81 34.92
CA GLU A 60 -34.47 -35.55 35.73
C GLU A 60 -33.17 -36.09 35.11
N LEU A 61 -33.26 -37.12 34.26
CA LEU A 61 -32.11 -37.72 33.58
C LEU A 61 -32.06 -37.28 32.11
N PRO A 62 -30.88 -36.99 31.54
CA PRO A 62 -30.73 -36.65 30.13
C PRO A 62 -31.10 -37.84 29.21
N ASP A 63 -31.53 -37.55 27.98
CA ASP A 63 -31.82 -38.58 26.97
C ASP A 63 -30.54 -39.33 26.56
N ILE A 64 -30.41 -40.61 26.94
CA ILE A 64 -29.21 -41.42 26.70
C ILE A 64 -29.24 -42.14 25.33
N GLN A 65 -30.42 -42.47 24.79
CA GLN A 65 -30.58 -43.18 23.52
C GLN A 65 -31.36 -42.32 22.50
N ILE A 66 -30.62 -41.60 21.66
CA ILE A 66 -31.18 -40.76 20.59
C ILE A 66 -31.35 -41.60 19.33
N ARG A 67 -32.54 -41.56 18.71
CA ARG A 67 -32.78 -42.25 17.43
C ARG A 67 -31.96 -41.58 16.31
N VAL A 68 -31.44 -42.37 15.38
CA VAL A 68 -30.63 -41.87 14.25
C VAL A 68 -31.42 -40.88 13.38
N SER A 69 -32.73 -41.10 13.20
CA SER A 69 -33.63 -40.17 12.49
C SER A 69 -33.62 -38.77 13.11
N ASP A 70 -33.54 -38.70 14.44
CA ASP A 70 -33.62 -37.47 15.21
C ASP A 70 -32.28 -36.71 15.19
N ILE A 71 -31.25 -37.25 14.53
CA ILE A 71 -29.96 -36.61 14.24
C ILE A 71 -29.87 -36.26 12.75
N ILE A 72 -30.24 -37.18 11.86
CA ILE A 72 -30.14 -36.99 10.40
C ILE A 72 -31.09 -35.89 9.91
N ILE A 73 -32.36 -35.90 10.34
CA ILE A 73 -33.36 -34.94 9.85
C ILE A 73 -32.99 -33.50 10.22
N PRO A 74 -32.62 -33.19 11.49
CA PRO A 74 -32.13 -31.85 11.82
C PRO A 74 -30.88 -31.47 11.04
N LEU A 75 -29.94 -32.41 10.85
CA LEU A 75 -28.69 -32.14 10.13
C LEU A 75 -28.94 -31.83 8.65
N GLN A 76 -29.89 -32.52 8.01
CA GLN A 76 -30.32 -32.26 6.64
C GLN A 76 -31.03 -30.90 6.53
N ALA A 77 -31.95 -30.60 7.46
CA ALA A 77 -32.63 -29.30 7.47
C ALA A 77 -31.62 -28.16 7.64
N LEU A 78 -30.69 -28.30 8.58
CA LEU A 78 -29.62 -27.34 8.84
C LEU A 78 -28.71 -27.14 7.61
N ALA A 79 -28.38 -28.22 6.88
CA ALA A 79 -27.63 -28.14 5.63
C ALA A 79 -28.40 -27.46 4.47
N GLN A 80 -29.74 -27.46 4.48
CA GLN A 80 -30.52 -26.74 3.47
C GLN A 80 -30.54 -25.23 3.70
N TYR A 81 -30.35 -24.78 4.95
CA TYR A 81 -30.37 -23.37 5.32
C TYR A 81 -28.98 -22.74 5.45
N ASP A 82 -27.94 -23.53 5.77
CA ASP A 82 -26.57 -23.05 5.92
C ASP A 82 -25.62 -23.73 4.92
N ASN A 83 -25.13 -22.94 3.95
CA ASN A 83 -24.19 -23.37 2.93
C ASN A 83 -22.86 -23.88 3.49
N HIS A 84 -22.40 -23.33 4.62
CA HIS A 84 -21.16 -23.78 5.26
C HIS A 84 -21.31 -25.18 5.83
N ILE A 85 -22.46 -25.46 6.45
CA ILE A 85 -22.72 -26.78 7.04
C ILE A 85 -23.07 -27.79 5.95
N ALA A 86 -23.76 -27.38 4.90
CA ALA A 86 -23.96 -28.17 3.68
C ALA A 86 -22.64 -28.67 3.11
N ARG A 87 -21.65 -27.76 2.97
CA ARG A 87 -20.30 -28.09 2.51
C ARG A 87 -19.63 -29.13 3.40
N LEU A 88 -19.59 -28.89 4.72
CA LEU A 88 -18.94 -29.81 5.67
C LEU A 88 -19.62 -31.18 5.71
N LEU A 89 -20.94 -31.22 5.62
CA LEU A 89 -21.70 -32.47 5.57
C LEU A 89 -21.38 -33.23 4.30
N TYR A 90 -21.43 -32.55 3.15
CA TYR A 90 -21.19 -33.15 1.84
C TYR A 90 -19.75 -33.68 1.72
N SER A 91 -18.75 -32.88 2.08
CA SER A 91 -17.35 -33.30 2.01
C SER A 91 -17.09 -34.52 2.90
N ASN A 92 -17.52 -34.50 4.16
CA ASN A 92 -17.30 -35.62 5.09
C ASN A 92 -18.06 -36.89 4.68
N LEU A 93 -19.30 -36.79 4.21
CA LEU A 93 -20.04 -37.94 3.71
C LEU A 93 -19.37 -38.54 2.48
N PHE A 94 -18.98 -37.69 1.53
CA PHE A 94 -18.36 -38.14 0.28
C PHE A 94 -17.03 -38.84 0.54
N THR A 95 -16.16 -38.27 1.39
CA THR A 95 -14.86 -38.86 1.75
C THR A 95 -15.00 -40.16 2.55
N SER A 96 -15.99 -40.23 3.44
CA SER A 96 -16.30 -41.45 4.19
C SER A 96 -16.80 -42.56 3.27
N ILE A 97 -17.69 -42.23 2.31
CA ILE A 97 -18.18 -43.17 1.30
C ILE A 97 -17.02 -43.69 0.44
N LEU A 98 -16.17 -42.80 -0.08
CA LEU A 98 -14.99 -43.18 -0.85
C LEU A 98 -14.08 -44.14 -0.08
N THR A 99 -13.80 -43.84 1.18
CA THR A 99 -12.96 -44.70 2.04
C THR A 99 -13.62 -46.07 2.27
N SER A 100 -14.94 -46.12 2.45
CA SER A 100 -15.66 -47.39 2.59
C SER A 100 -15.74 -48.22 1.30
N LEU A 101 -15.64 -47.57 0.14
CA LEU A 101 -15.64 -48.23 -1.17
C LEU A 101 -14.26 -48.78 -1.53
N GLU A 102 -13.19 -48.13 -1.06
CA GLU A 102 -11.81 -48.61 -1.18
C GLU A 102 -11.64 -50.02 -0.55
N ASP A 103 -12.29 -50.27 0.59
CA ASP A 103 -12.26 -51.57 1.27
C ASP A 103 -13.13 -52.65 0.60
N LYS A 104 -14.12 -52.25 -0.20
CA LYS A 104 -15.16 -53.15 -0.75
C LYS A 104 -14.98 -53.50 -2.23
N LEU A 105 -14.39 -52.60 -3.01
CA LEU A 105 -14.20 -52.77 -4.45
C LEU A 105 -12.87 -53.45 -4.73
N SER A 106 -12.78 -54.13 -5.88
CA SER A 106 -11.48 -54.54 -6.40
C SER A 106 -10.64 -53.32 -6.76
N SER A 107 -9.31 -53.43 -6.72
CA SER A 107 -8.40 -52.31 -7.02
C SER A 107 -8.65 -51.69 -8.40
N GLY A 108 -9.07 -52.49 -9.39
CA GLY A 108 -9.41 -52.03 -10.75
C GLY A 108 -10.73 -51.25 -10.83
N GLU A 109 -11.79 -51.76 -10.20
CA GLU A 109 -13.11 -51.07 -10.17
C GLU A 109 -13.02 -49.75 -9.40
N TYR A 110 -12.21 -49.72 -8.33
CA TYR A 110 -11.96 -48.49 -7.59
C TYR A 110 -11.24 -47.44 -8.44
N THR A 111 -10.25 -47.84 -9.25
CA THR A 111 -9.56 -46.91 -10.15
C THR A 111 -10.48 -46.35 -11.23
N GLU A 112 -11.33 -47.17 -11.86
CA GLU A 112 -12.31 -46.69 -12.85
C GLU A 112 -13.33 -45.70 -12.25
N LEU A 113 -13.78 -45.98 -11.02
CA LEU A 113 -14.67 -45.09 -10.29
C LEU A 113 -14.00 -43.74 -10.00
N ILE A 114 -12.74 -43.76 -9.56
CA ILE A 114 -11.96 -42.54 -9.30
C ILE A 114 -11.73 -41.74 -10.59
N GLU A 115 -11.39 -42.39 -11.71
CA GLU A 115 -11.25 -41.71 -13.01
C GLU A 115 -12.56 -41.07 -13.46
N THR A 116 -13.69 -41.75 -13.24
CA THR A 116 -15.02 -41.21 -13.52
C THR A 116 -15.29 -39.96 -12.68
N ILE A 117 -14.97 -39.99 -11.39
CA ILE A 117 -15.12 -38.84 -10.49
C ILE A 117 -14.23 -37.69 -10.92
N GLN A 118 -12.95 -37.96 -11.25
CA GLN A 118 -12.02 -36.94 -11.74
C GLN A 118 -12.55 -36.27 -13.01
N HIS A 119 -13.06 -37.05 -13.98
CA HIS A 119 -13.64 -36.51 -15.21
C HIS A 119 -14.85 -35.61 -14.91
N ARG A 120 -15.72 -36.02 -13.99
CA ARG A 120 -16.88 -35.21 -13.57
C ARG A 120 -16.47 -33.94 -12.84
N PHE A 121 -15.48 -33.99 -11.97
CA PHE A 121 -14.99 -32.80 -11.26
C PHE A 121 -14.35 -31.80 -12.22
N ASN A 122 -13.53 -32.28 -13.17
CA ASN A 122 -13.00 -31.42 -14.24
C ASN A 122 -14.12 -30.77 -15.07
N ALA A 123 -15.16 -31.53 -15.43
CA ALA A 123 -16.31 -30.99 -16.16
C ALA A 123 -17.11 -29.97 -15.33
N MET A 124 -17.27 -30.18 -14.02
CA MET A 124 -17.96 -29.24 -13.13
C MET A 124 -17.20 -27.91 -13.03
N LEU A 125 -15.87 -27.95 -12.92
CA LEU A 125 -15.05 -26.74 -12.83
C LEU A 125 -14.92 -26.01 -14.17
N SER A 126 -14.89 -26.73 -15.30
CA SER A 126 -14.81 -26.08 -16.62
C SER A 126 -16.12 -25.43 -17.05
N GLN A 127 -17.27 -25.95 -16.59
CA GLN A 127 -18.60 -25.41 -16.92
C GLN A 127 -19.10 -24.38 -15.89
N SER A 128 -18.41 -24.19 -14.77
CA SER A 128 -18.87 -23.26 -13.74
C SER A 128 -18.58 -21.81 -14.12
N GLU A 129 -19.62 -20.98 -14.17
CA GLU A 129 -19.48 -19.54 -14.50
C GLU A 129 -19.36 -18.64 -13.25
N ILE A 130 -20.00 -19.03 -12.14
CA ILE A 130 -20.13 -18.21 -10.92
C ILE A 130 -19.04 -18.56 -9.90
N PHE A 131 -18.41 -19.73 -10.03
CA PHE A 131 -17.38 -20.23 -9.11
C PHE A 131 -17.76 -20.05 -7.63
N TYR A 132 -18.95 -20.54 -7.25
CA TYR A 132 -19.48 -20.34 -5.90
C TYR A 132 -18.52 -20.91 -4.83
N PRO A 133 -18.00 -20.12 -3.87
CA PRO A 133 -16.91 -20.53 -2.99
C PRO A 133 -17.20 -21.78 -2.18
N SER A 134 -18.40 -21.92 -1.58
CA SER A 134 -18.71 -23.11 -0.76
C SER A 134 -18.73 -24.40 -1.59
N PHE A 135 -19.10 -24.29 -2.88
CA PHE A 135 -19.12 -25.42 -3.81
C PHE A 135 -17.69 -25.78 -4.25
N VAL A 136 -16.91 -24.78 -4.71
CA VAL A 136 -15.50 -25.00 -5.11
C VAL A 136 -14.70 -25.55 -3.93
N MET A 137 -14.87 -24.99 -2.74
CA MET A 137 -14.24 -25.48 -1.51
C MET A 137 -14.62 -26.94 -1.21
N SER A 138 -15.89 -27.32 -1.39
CA SER A 138 -16.32 -28.72 -1.17
C SER A 138 -15.59 -29.70 -2.09
N LEU A 139 -15.38 -29.32 -3.36
CA LEU A 139 -14.66 -30.14 -4.34
C LEU A 139 -13.18 -30.25 -3.96
N LEU A 140 -12.55 -29.13 -3.59
CA LEU A 140 -11.15 -29.10 -3.17
C LEU A 140 -10.92 -29.83 -1.82
N ASP A 141 -11.87 -29.79 -0.89
CA ASP A 141 -11.80 -30.56 0.36
C ASP A 141 -11.81 -32.07 0.07
N ILE A 142 -12.67 -32.51 -0.86
CA ILE A 142 -12.73 -33.90 -1.29
C ILE A 142 -11.43 -34.32 -1.97
N THR A 143 -10.85 -33.46 -2.82
CA THR A 143 -9.58 -33.80 -3.51
C THR A 143 -8.42 -33.92 -2.54
N LEU A 144 -8.33 -33.02 -1.55
CA LEU A 144 -7.31 -33.04 -0.51
C LEU A 144 -7.42 -34.24 0.43
N SER A 145 -8.61 -34.83 0.59
CA SER A 145 -8.79 -36.00 1.45
C SER A 145 -8.13 -37.27 0.89
N LYS A 146 -8.08 -37.41 -0.45
CA LYS A 146 -7.50 -38.57 -1.17
C LYS A 146 -6.59 -38.07 -2.30
N PRO A 147 -5.52 -37.33 -1.99
CA PRO A 147 -4.72 -36.61 -2.99
C PRO A 147 -3.84 -37.54 -3.83
N LYS A 148 -3.63 -38.79 -3.38
CA LYS A 148 -2.92 -39.83 -4.14
C LYS A 148 -3.73 -40.33 -5.34
N HIS A 149 -5.04 -40.46 -5.18
CA HIS A 149 -5.93 -41.09 -6.15
C HIS A 149 -6.68 -40.05 -6.99
N LEU A 150 -7.03 -38.88 -6.43
CA LEU A 150 -7.90 -37.91 -7.07
C LEU A 150 -7.11 -36.67 -7.50
N LYS A 151 -6.65 -36.65 -8.76
CA LYS A 151 -5.91 -35.53 -9.37
C LYS A 151 -6.80 -34.80 -10.37
N ILE A 152 -7.09 -33.54 -10.10
CA ILE A 152 -7.80 -32.63 -11.01
C ILE A 152 -6.77 -31.90 -11.88
N SER A 153 -7.16 -31.44 -13.07
CA SER A 153 -6.31 -30.57 -13.89
C SER A 153 -5.90 -29.29 -13.13
N SER A 154 -4.62 -28.94 -13.18
CA SER A 154 -4.04 -27.76 -12.53
C SER A 154 -4.72 -26.46 -12.94
N GLN A 155 -5.00 -26.30 -14.25
CA GLN A 155 -5.61 -25.11 -14.84
C GLN A 155 -7.02 -24.83 -14.29
N TYR A 156 -7.82 -25.87 -14.08
CA TYR A 156 -9.18 -25.68 -13.55
C TYR A 156 -9.15 -25.37 -12.05
N VAL A 157 -8.19 -25.95 -11.31
CA VAL A 157 -8.00 -25.66 -9.89
C VAL A 157 -7.58 -24.20 -9.69
N SER A 158 -6.58 -23.72 -10.43
CA SER A 158 -6.12 -22.34 -10.33
C SER A 158 -7.19 -21.34 -10.78
N ALA A 159 -7.83 -21.57 -11.94
CA ALA A 159 -8.89 -20.70 -12.44
C ALA A 159 -10.05 -20.61 -11.45
N ALA A 160 -10.49 -21.74 -10.89
CA ALA A 160 -11.56 -21.75 -9.90
C ALA A 160 -11.15 -21.09 -8.58
N ALA A 161 -9.92 -21.31 -8.11
CA ALA A 161 -9.41 -20.72 -6.87
C ALA A 161 -9.30 -19.19 -6.97
N ILE A 162 -8.76 -18.68 -8.08
CA ILE A 162 -8.63 -17.24 -8.33
C ILE A 162 -10.01 -16.59 -8.52
N ALA A 163 -10.92 -17.20 -9.28
CA ALA A 163 -12.25 -16.66 -9.51
C ALA A 163 -13.08 -16.60 -8.20
N SER A 164 -12.94 -17.62 -7.34
CA SER A 164 -13.69 -17.74 -6.08
C SER A 164 -13.03 -17.06 -4.87
N HIS A 165 -11.84 -16.46 -5.00
CA HIS A 165 -11.06 -15.89 -3.88
C HIS A 165 -10.72 -16.93 -2.81
N LEU A 166 -10.43 -18.16 -3.26
CA LEU A 166 -10.03 -19.32 -2.46
C LEU A 166 -8.59 -19.76 -2.80
N GLU A 167 -7.74 -18.78 -3.08
CA GLU A 167 -6.35 -19.00 -3.49
C GLU A 167 -5.57 -19.88 -2.50
N PRO A 168 -5.67 -19.73 -1.16
CA PRO A 168 -4.94 -20.58 -0.22
C PRO A 168 -5.29 -22.07 -0.35
N MET A 169 -6.56 -22.37 -0.65
CA MET A 169 -7.01 -23.76 -0.83
C MET A 169 -6.50 -24.32 -2.16
N GLY A 170 -6.56 -23.52 -3.23
CA GLY A 170 -5.98 -23.88 -4.53
C GLY A 170 -4.48 -24.15 -4.42
N ILE A 171 -3.74 -23.26 -3.75
CA ILE A 171 -2.30 -23.41 -3.47
C ILE A 171 -2.02 -24.71 -2.74
N LEU A 172 -2.73 -24.97 -1.63
CA LEU A 172 -2.55 -26.21 -0.86
C LEU A 172 -2.79 -27.46 -1.71
N THR A 173 -3.83 -27.45 -2.56
CA THR A 173 -4.13 -28.58 -3.44
C THR A 173 -3.02 -28.82 -4.47
N LEU A 174 -2.48 -27.76 -5.07
CA LEU A 174 -1.40 -27.84 -6.05
C LEU A 174 -0.08 -28.27 -5.39
N GLU A 175 0.27 -27.74 -4.21
CA GLU A 175 1.45 -28.16 -3.44
C GLU A 175 1.38 -29.63 -3.04
N CYS A 176 0.20 -30.09 -2.59
CA CYS A 176 -0.02 -31.51 -2.31
C CYS A 176 0.18 -32.37 -3.55
N PHE A 177 -0.32 -31.97 -4.72
CA PHE A 177 -0.11 -32.70 -5.98
C PHE A 177 1.35 -32.74 -6.38
N ILE A 178 2.08 -31.62 -6.27
CA ILE A 178 3.51 -31.53 -6.57
C ILE A 178 4.31 -32.48 -5.66
N ARG A 179 4.09 -32.40 -4.34
CA ARG A 179 4.79 -33.23 -3.35
C ARG A 179 4.55 -34.72 -3.58
N LEU A 180 3.32 -35.11 -3.92
CA LEU A 180 2.97 -36.51 -4.17
C LEU A 180 3.53 -37.01 -5.51
N ASN A 181 3.63 -36.17 -6.52
CA ASN A 181 4.25 -36.58 -7.78
C ASN A 181 5.76 -36.77 -7.62
N GLN A 182 6.44 -35.96 -6.79
CA GLN A 182 7.87 -36.15 -6.45
C GLN A 182 8.13 -37.45 -5.67
N ALA A 183 7.22 -37.86 -4.78
CA ALA A 183 7.37 -39.07 -3.97
C ALA A 183 7.07 -40.40 -4.71
N ASN A 184 6.54 -40.35 -5.94
CA ASN A 184 6.25 -41.54 -6.74
C ASN A 184 7.37 -41.87 -7.74
N GLU A 185 8.46 -41.10 -7.78
CA GLU A 185 9.71 -41.56 -8.40
C GLU A 185 10.31 -42.64 -7.48
N PRO A 186 10.56 -43.87 -7.95
CA PRO A 186 11.17 -44.89 -7.10
C PRO A 186 12.57 -44.45 -6.69
N ASP A 187 12.82 -44.49 -5.38
CA ASP A 187 14.12 -44.37 -4.72
C ASP A 187 15.08 -45.50 -5.18
N ASP A 188 15.55 -45.42 -6.42
CA ASP A 188 16.73 -46.14 -6.89
C ASP A 188 17.69 -45.10 -7.47
N ILE A 189 18.47 -44.47 -6.58
CA ILE A 189 19.93 -44.35 -6.64
C ILE A 189 20.37 -43.45 -5.47
N THR A 190 21.02 -44.11 -4.52
CA THR A 190 21.89 -43.52 -3.50
C THR A 190 22.79 -42.43 -4.07
N HIS A 191 22.82 -41.27 -3.41
CA HIS A 191 23.90 -40.27 -3.39
C HIS A 191 24.89 -40.30 -4.57
N GLU A 192 24.65 -39.52 -5.63
CA GLU A 192 25.72 -38.84 -6.38
C GLU A 192 25.13 -37.83 -7.40
N SER A 193 25.44 -36.56 -7.16
CA SER A 193 25.49 -35.43 -8.10
C SER A 193 24.58 -35.42 -9.34
N VAL A 194 23.68 -34.42 -9.34
CA VAL A 194 23.09 -33.74 -10.51
C VAL A 194 24.15 -33.53 -11.59
N LYS A 195 24.14 -34.36 -12.63
CA LYS A 195 24.65 -34.14 -14.02
C LYS A 195 24.73 -35.48 -14.77
N LYS A 196 23.61 -36.00 -15.28
CA LYS A 196 23.66 -36.89 -16.45
C LYS A 196 22.58 -36.53 -17.46
N LYS A 197 23.06 -36.33 -18.69
CA LYS A 197 22.38 -35.91 -19.91
C LYS A 197 21.11 -36.73 -20.16
N PHE A 198 20.00 -36.02 -20.38
CA PHE A 198 18.79 -36.51 -21.04
C PHE A 198 19.16 -37.12 -22.41
N LYS A 199 19.02 -38.43 -22.54
CA LYS A 199 18.82 -39.08 -23.84
C LYS A 199 17.33 -39.37 -23.98
N SER A 200 16.81 -38.96 -25.12
CA SER A 200 15.42 -38.96 -25.57
C SER A 200 14.83 -40.37 -25.67
N ASP A 201 13.84 -40.65 -24.82
CA ASP A 201 12.70 -41.51 -25.15
C ASP A 201 11.45 -40.62 -25.28
N PRO A 202 10.67 -40.71 -26.38
CA PRO A 202 9.58 -39.78 -26.67
C PRO A 202 8.34 -39.94 -25.76
N ASP A 203 8.15 -41.08 -25.10
CA ASP A 203 6.94 -41.33 -24.29
C ASP A 203 7.05 -40.82 -22.83
N SER A 204 8.27 -40.70 -22.30
CA SER A 204 8.56 -40.14 -20.96
C SER A 204 8.45 -38.61 -20.87
N ASN A 205 8.44 -37.91 -22.01
CA ASN A 205 8.32 -36.46 -22.07
C ASN A 205 6.94 -35.97 -21.59
N SER A 206 5.87 -36.77 -21.74
CA SER A 206 4.52 -36.33 -21.33
C SER A 206 4.32 -36.19 -19.81
N GLN A 207 5.12 -36.88 -19.00
CA GLN A 207 5.04 -36.81 -17.54
C GLN A 207 5.82 -35.62 -16.97
N SER A 208 7.00 -35.29 -17.52
CA SER A 208 7.79 -34.13 -17.09
C SER A 208 7.06 -32.80 -17.32
N TYR A 209 6.27 -32.67 -18.39
CA TYR A 209 5.50 -31.45 -18.67
C TYR A 209 4.32 -31.24 -17.72
N LYS A 210 3.62 -32.30 -17.29
CA LYS A 210 2.57 -32.19 -16.28
C LYS A 210 3.09 -31.59 -14.97
N HIS A 211 4.34 -31.85 -14.61
CA HIS A 211 4.96 -31.24 -13.42
C HIS A 211 5.14 -29.73 -13.58
N VAL A 212 5.57 -29.28 -14.77
CA VAL A 212 5.75 -27.84 -15.06
C VAL A 212 4.42 -27.11 -15.00
N ASP A 213 3.34 -27.71 -15.52
CA ASP A 213 2.00 -27.12 -15.46
C ASP A 213 1.52 -26.84 -14.02
N TYR A 214 1.75 -27.77 -13.08
CA TYR A 214 1.39 -27.53 -11.67
C TYR A 214 2.18 -26.39 -11.06
N TRP A 215 3.48 -26.27 -11.36
CA TRP A 215 4.32 -25.19 -10.84
C TRP A 215 3.93 -23.83 -11.43
N LEU A 216 3.57 -23.77 -12.71
CA LEU A 216 3.13 -22.53 -13.37
C LEU A 216 1.76 -22.07 -12.85
N GLU A 217 0.81 -22.99 -12.70
CA GLU A 217 -0.49 -22.68 -12.11
C GLU A 217 -0.40 -22.32 -10.63
N LEU A 218 0.55 -22.93 -9.89
CA LEU A 218 0.88 -22.53 -8.53
C LEU A 218 1.47 -21.12 -8.49
N ALA A 219 2.37 -20.80 -9.41
CA ALA A 219 2.93 -19.45 -9.54
C ALA A 219 1.83 -18.42 -9.88
N LYS A 220 0.85 -18.75 -10.74
CA LYS A 220 -0.32 -17.90 -11.00
C LYS A 220 -1.14 -17.63 -9.72
N CYS A 221 -1.33 -18.64 -8.86
CA CYS A 221 -2.05 -18.48 -7.58
C CYS A 221 -1.25 -17.68 -6.53
N TYR A 222 0.07 -17.89 -6.41
CA TYR A 222 0.89 -17.08 -5.50
C TYR A 222 0.98 -15.62 -5.95
N ARG A 223 1.03 -15.42 -7.27
CA ARG A 223 1.00 -14.10 -7.86
C ARG A 223 -0.31 -13.37 -7.59
N SER A 224 -1.46 -14.04 -7.64
CA SER A 224 -2.73 -13.39 -7.33
C SER A 224 -2.81 -12.90 -5.88
N ILE A 225 -2.08 -13.52 -4.94
CA ILE A 225 -1.92 -13.05 -3.55
C ILE A 225 -0.79 -12.00 -3.42
N THR A 226 -0.11 -11.62 -4.51
CA THR A 226 1.05 -10.71 -4.55
C THR A 226 2.28 -11.21 -3.79
N ASN A 227 2.41 -12.53 -3.60
CA ASN A 227 3.57 -13.14 -2.97
C ASN A 227 4.64 -13.46 -4.03
N TYR A 228 5.39 -12.43 -4.44
CA TYR A 228 6.38 -12.53 -5.50
C TYR A 228 7.64 -13.33 -5.10
N ASP A 229 7.93 -13.46 -3.80
CA ASP A 229 9.09 -14.22 -3.30
C ASP A 229 8.94 -15.72 -3.59
N ASP A 230 7.75 -16.27 -3.32
CA ASP A 230 7.44 -17.67 -3.62
C ASP A 230 7.36 -17.91 -5.13
N VAL A 231 6.81 -16.97 -5.90
CA VAL A 231 6.79 -17.03 -7.38
C VAL A 231 8.22 -17.10 -7.93
N ARG A 232 9.12 -16.26 -7.42
CA ARG A 232 10.54 -16.30 -7.78
C ARG A 232 11.18 -17.61 -7.37
N GLY A 233 10.89 -18.10 -6.16
CA GLY A 233 11.35 -19.40 -5.67
C GLY A 233 10.97 -20.55 -6.61
N ILE A 234 9.72 -20.57 -7.09
CA ILE A 234 9.21 -21.55 -8.04
C ILE A 234 9.95 -21.44 -9.39
N PHE A 235 10.03 -20.24 -9.96
CA PHE A 235 10.67 -20.04 -11.25
C PHE A 235 12.18 -20.29 -11.24
N CYS A 236 12.88 -20.07 -10.11
CA CYS A 236 14.29 -20.44 -9.98
C CYS A 236 14.52 -21.95 -10.02
N GLN A 237 13.53 -22.77 -9.65
CA GLN A 237 13.65 -24.23 -9.66
C GLN A 237 13.40 -24.83 -11.05
N ILE A 238 12.71 -24.11 -11.94
CA ILE A 238 12.40 -24.57 -13.29
C ILE A 238 13.58 -24.18 -14.21
N SER A 239 14.46 -25.15 -14.51
CA SER A 239 15.70 -24.93 -15.26
C SER A 239 15.53 -24.48 -16.73
N SER A 240 14.31 -24.52 -17.28
CA SER A 240 14.00 -24.22 -18.68
C SER A 240 13.55 -22.78 -18.97
N LEU A 241 13.36 -21.94 -17.95
CA LEU A 241 12.82 -20.58 -18.12
C LEU A 241 13.83 -19.57 -18.66
N LYS A 242 13.34 -18.55 -19.36
CA LYS A 242 14.19 -17.46 -19.85
C LYS A 242 14.62 -16.55 -18.69
N SER A 243 15.87 -16.08 -18.71
CA SER A 243 16.39 -15.13 -17.70
C SER A 243 15.62 -13.82 -17.65
N LEU A 244 15.02 -13.42 -18.77
CA LEU A 244 14.20 -12.20 -18.89
C LEU A 244 12.94 -12.27 -18.02
N THR A 245 12.41 -13.47 -17.74
CA THR A 245 11.23 -13.65 -16.88
C THR A 245 11.53 -13.31 -15.43
N LEU A 246 12.65 -13.83 -14.92
CA LEU A 246 13.12 -13.55 -13.57
C LEU A 246 13.42 -12.07 -13.40
N LYS A 247 14.06 -11.45 -14.41
CA LYS A 247 14.30 -10.00 -14.41
C LYS A 247 13.00 -9.20 -14.37
N ALA A 248 12.01 -9.56 -15.19
CA ALA A 248 10.72 -8.86 -15.23
C ALA A 248 9.93 -9.01 -13.92
N ILE A 249 10.01 -10.16 -13.26
CA ILE A 249 9.38 -10.41 -11.95
C ILE A 249 10.08 -9.62 -10.84
N GLU A 250 11.42 -9.53 -10.88
CA GLU A 250 12.16 -8.68 -9.95
C GLU A 250 11.78 -7.20 -10.15
N GLU A 251 11.62 -6.74 -11.39
CA GLU A 251 11.15 -5.37 -11.66
C GLU A 251 9.70 -5.15 -11.17
N GLU A 252 8.79 -6.12 -11.35
CA GLU A 252 7.40 -6.07 -10.87
C GLU A 252 7.34 -6.06 -9.32
N SER A 253 8.19 -6.83 -8.64
CA SER A 253 8.21 -6.87 -7.16
C SER A 253 8.70 -5.56 -6.54
N HIS A 254 9.61 -4.86 -7.22
CA HIS A 254 10.06 -3.52 -6.84
C HIS A 254 9.06 -2.42 -7.23
N SER A 255 7.88 -2.77 -7.75
CA SER A 255 6.84 -1.85 -8.26
C SER A 255 7.30 -0.92 -9.40
N ASP A 256 8.39 -1.27 -10.09
CA ASP A 256 8.81 -0.59 -11.32
C ASP A 256 8.11 -1.21 -12.54
N PHE A 257 6.81 -0.95 -12.63
CA PHE A 257 5.96 -1.53 -13.68
C PHE A 257 6.35 -1.11 -15.10
N LEU A 258 7.08 0.00 -15.28
CA LEU A 258 7.53 0.44 -16.62
C LEU A 258 8.65 -0.45 -17.13
N SER A 259 9.67 -0.69 -16.31
CA SER A 259 10.77 -1.58 -16.66
C SER A 259 10.26 -3.00 -16.86
N ALA A 260 9.39 -3.48 -15.95
CA ALA A 260 8.74 -4.79 -16.08
C ALA A 260 7.93 -4.92 -17.38
N LEU A 261 7.12 -3.91 -17.74
CA LEU A 261 6.37 -3.88 -19.00
C LEU A 261 7.30 -4.02 -20.20
N ASN A 262 8.39 -3.24 -20.23
CA ASN A 262 9.36 -3.31 -21.32
C ASN A 262 10.00 -4.69 -21.39
N SER A 263 10.41 -5.27 -20.26
CA SER A 263 10.96 -6.61 -20.18
C SER A 263 9.99 -7.67 -20.69
N TYR A 264 8.70 -7.60 -20.35
CA TYR A 264 7.68 -8.51 -20.87
C TYR A 264 7.40 -8.33 -22.37
N VAL A 265 7.35 -7.09 -22.86
CA VAL A 265 7.18 -6.82 -24.29
C VAL A 265 8.39 -7.33 -25.07
N THR A 266 9.61 -7.08 -24.59
CA THR A 266 10.82 -7.63 -25.22
C THR A 266 10.83 -9.15 -25.21
N ALA A 267 10.30 -9.80 -24.15
CA ALA A 267 10.19 -11.26 -24.11
C ALA A 267 9.24 -11.78 -25.19
N LEU A 268 8.10 -11.11 -25.38
CA LEU A 268 7.11 -11.46 -26.41
C LEU A 268 7.64 -11.23 -27.83
N GLU A 269 8.48 -10.21 -28.04
CA GLU A 269 9.07 -9.88 -29.34
C GLU A 269 10.27 -10.76 -29.70
N GLU A 270 11.13 -11.10 -28.74
CA GLU A 270 12.32 -11.93 -28.96
C GLU A 270 11.99 -13.41 -29.18
N TYR A 271 10.91 -13.90 -28.57
CA TYR A 271 10.51 -15.31 -28.62
C TYR A 271 9.11 -15.52 -29.22
N PRO A 272 8.75 -15.04 -30.41
CA PRO A 272 7.39 -15.20 -30.93
C PRO A 272 7.02 -16.68 -31.14
N LEU A 273 5.75 -17.02 -30.89
CA LEU A 273 5.19 -18.34 -31.20
C LEU A 273 5.16 -18.52 -32.74
N THR A 274 6.11 -19.28 -33.28
CA THR A 274 6.13 -19.69 -34.69
C THR A 274 5.48 -21.08 -34.86
N ASP A 275 4.98 -21.40 -36.05
CA ASP A 275 4.34 -22.70 -36.34
C ASP A 275 5.26 -23.92 -36.07
N ASP A 276 6.59 -23.72 -36.05
CA ASP A 276 7.58 -24.75 -35.70
C ASP A 276 7.81 -24.90 -34.17
N ALA A 277 7.29 -23.97 -33.35
CA ALA A 277 7.41 -23.93 -31.89
C ALA A 277 6.23 -24.59 -31.15
N VAL A 278 5.28 -25.21 -31.88
CA VAL A 278 4.13 -25.96 -31.33
C VAL A 278 4.55 -27.11 -30.38
N ASN A 279 5.83 -27.49 -30.39
CA ASN A 279 6.34 -28.58 -29.55
C ASN A 279 6.88 -28.16 -28.17
N ASP A 280 7.02 -26.85 -27.86
CA ASP A 280 7.46 -26.39 -26.54
C ASP A 280 6.27 -25.82 -25.72
N GLN A 281 5.50 -26.71 -25.08
CA GLN A 281 4.39 -26.36 -24.19
C GLN A 281 4.81 -25.39 -23.06
N ILE A 282 6.07 -25.46 -22.62
CA ILE A 282 6.63 -24.55 -21.60
C ILE A 282 6.65 -23.11 -22.12
N LEU A 283 7.02 -22.91 -23.39
CA LEU A 283 7.05 -21.59 -24.01
C LEU A 283 5.64 -21.03 -24.14
N GLU A 284 4.65 -21.84 -24.53
CA GLU A 284 3.25 -21.42 -24.61
C GLU A 284 2.73 -20.89 -23.25
N LEU A 285 3.03 -21.61 -22.16
CA LEU A 285 2.64 -21.21 -20.81
C LEU A 285 3.43 -20.00 -20.30
N GLU A 286 4.70 -19.87 -20.68
CA GLU A 286 5.54 -18.70 -20.37
C GLU A 286 5.02 -17.45 -21.11
N HIS A 287 4.61 -17.59 -22.36
CA HIS A 287 3.93 -16.54 -23.14
C HIS A 287 2.64 -16.10 -22.49
N GLU A 288 1.80 -17.05 -22.05
CA GLU A 288 0.57 -16.72 -21.36
C GLU A 288 0.85 -15.91 -20.09
N PHE A 289 1.83 -16.36 -19.29
CA PHE A 289 2.27 -15.63 -18.12
C PHE A 289 2.74 -14.20 -18.49
N TRP A 290 3.56 -14.03 -19.53
CA TRP A 290 4.00 -12.71 -19.99
C TRP A 290 2.84 -11.81 -20.41
N THR A 291 1.87 -12.35 -21.15
CA THR A 291 0.70 -11.56 -21.58
C THR A 291 -0.13 -11.10 -20.39
N GLN A 292 -0.42 -11.99 -19.43
CA GLN A 292 -1.14 -11.62 -18.22
C GLN A 292 -0.35 -10.60 -17.39
N SER A 293 0.98 -10.76 -17.33
CA SER A 293 1.85 -9.83 -16.60
C SER A 293 1.92 -8.45 -17.22
N MET A 294 2.05 -8.40 -18.54
CA MET A 294 2.02 -7.17 -19.32
C MET A 294 0.69 -6.43 -19.14
N LEU A 295 -0.45 -7.13 -19.19
CA LEU A 295 -1.77 -6.53 -18.99
C LEU A 295 -1.93 -5.96 -17.56
N ASN A 296 -1.46 -6.68 -16.54
CA ASN A 296 -1.45 -6.16 -15.17
C ASN A 296 -0.57 -4.89 -15.08
N CYS A 297 0.65 -4.90 -15.65
CA CYS A 297 1.52 -3.73 -15.65
C CYS A 297 0.86 -2.53 -16.36
N CYS A 298 0.21 -2.75 -17.50
CA CYS A 298 -0.58 -1.71 -18.19
C CYS A 298 -1.69 -1.12 -17.31
N ASN A 299 -2.42 -1.99 -16.59
CA ASN A 299 -3.48 -1.58 -15.67
C ASN A 299 -2.94 -0.78 -14.46
N GLN A 300 -1.75 -1.12 -13.96
CA GLN A 300 -1.08 -0.39 -12.87
C GLN A 300 -0.53 0.97 -13.35
N LEU A 301 -0.18 1.10 -14.63
CA LEU A 301 0.34 2.33 -15.25
C LEU A 301 -0.74 3.24 -15.84
N ASN A 302 -2.00 2.82 -15.86
CA ASN A 302 -3.12 3.45 -16.58
C ASN A 302 -2.86 3.65 -18.09
N ASN A 303 -2.06 2.76 -18.69
CA ASN A 303 -1.77 2.78 -20.13
C ASN A 303 -2.88 2.06 -20.91
N TRP A 304 -4.08 2.64 -20.93
CA TRP A 304 -5.26 2.02 -21.52
C TRP A 304 -5.16 1.80 -23.03
N SER A 305 -4.46 2.69 -23.75
CA SER A 305 -4.28 2.59 -25.20
C SER A 305 -3.41 1.41 -25.62
N ILE A 306 -2.27 1.22 -24.94
CA ILE A 306 -1.39 0.06 -25.15
C ILE A 306 -2.14 -1.22 -24.82
N MET A 307 -2.84 -1.25 -23.69
CA MET A 307 -3.63 -2.41 -23.28
C MET A 307 -4.70 -2.78 -24.32
N SER A 308 -5.47 -1.80 -24.80
CA SER A 308 -6.51 -2.04 -25.81
C SER A 308 -5.90 -2.50 -27.15
N LYS A 309 -4.76 -1.95 -27.58
CA LYS A 309 -4.10 -2.34 -28.84
C LYS A 309 -3.56 -3.77 -28.81
N HIS A 310 -3.01 -4.22 -27.68
CA HIS A 310 -2.53 -5.60 -27.54
C HIS A 310 -3.68 -6.61 -27.47
N ILE A 311 -4.81 -6.27 -26.85
CA ILE A 311 -5.98 -7.15 -26.80
C ILE A 311 -6.70 -7.18 -28.15
N PHE A 312 -6.91 -6.01 -28.75
CA PHE A 312 -7.66 -5.85 -30.00
C PHE A 312 -6.72 -5.63 -31.21
N ILE A 313 -6.03 -6.70 -31.62
CA ILE A 313 -5.31 -6.73 -32.91
C ILE A 313 -6.36 -6.71 -34.04
N ALA A 314 -6.04 -6.14 -35.21
CA ALA A 314 -6.93 -5.74 -36.31
C ALA A 314 -8.12 -6.66 -36.72
N ASN A 315 -8.16 -7.93 -36.28
CA ASN A 315 -9.21 -8.91 -36.57
C ASN A 315 -9.98 -9.43 -35.33
N THR A 316 -9.67 -8.94 -34.13
CA THR A 316 -10.30 -9.41 -32.88
C THR A 316 -11.42 -8.46 -32.45
N THR A 317 -12.61 -9.02 -32.19
CA THR A 317 -13.78 -8.30 -31.65
C THR A 317 -14.19 -8.92 -30.32
N PHE A 318 -15.10 -8.26 -29.59
CA PHE A 318 -15.66 -8.85 -28.36
C PHE A 318 -16.31 -10.23 -28.62
N ASP A 319 -16.83 -10.47 -29.82
CA ASP A 319 -17.41 -11.76 -30.20
C ASP A 319 -16.36 -12.84 -30.45
N THR A 320 -15.18 -12.49 -30.97
CA THR A 320 -14.07 -13.46 -31.11
C THR A 320 -13.48 -13.81 -29.74
N LEU A 321 -13.39 -12.83 -28.82
CA LEU A 321 -12.96 -13.07 -27.44
C LEU A 321 -13.93 -14.00 -26.69
N TRP A 322 -15.23 -13.88 -26.97
CA TRP A 322 -16.24 -14.76 -26.38
C TRP A 322 -16.13 -16.23 -26.84
N SER A 323 -15.56 -16.46 -28.02
CA SER A 323 -15.49 -17.80 -28.62
C SER A 323 -14.46 -18.72 -27.93
N ASN A 324 -13.51 -18.15 -27.17
CA ASN A 324 -12.51 -18.92 -26.44
C ASN A 324 -12.72 -18.76 -24.91
N ALA A 325 -13.23 -19.82 -24.28
CA ALA A 325 -13.54 -19.84 -22.85
C ALA A 325 -12.33 -19.57 -21.94
N TYR A 326 -11.12 -19.96 -22.37
CA TYR A 326 -9.89 -19.72 -21.61
C TYR A 326 -9.50 -18.24 -21.64
N GLN A 327 -9.51 -17.65 -22.84
CA GLN A 327 -9.24 -16.22 -23.07
C GLN A 327 -10.25 -15.29 -22.40
N LEU A 328 -11.50 -15.73 -22.31
CA LEU A 328 -12.57 -14.97 -21.68
C LEU A 328 -12.25 -14.61 -20.23
N ASN A 329 -11.72 -15.54 -19.44
CA ASN A 329 -11.50 -15.32 -18.01
C ASN A 329 -10.38 -14.31 -17.72
N TYR A 330 -9.30 -14.32 -18.50
CA TYR A 330 -8.15 -13.44 -18.25
C TYR A 330 -8.17 -12.14 -19.08
N LEU A 331 -8.64 -12.15 -20.35
CA LEU A 331 -8.64 -10.96 -21.20
C LEU A 331 -9.85 -10.05 -20.98
N MET A 332 -11.04 -10.61 -20.75
CA MET A 332 -12.28 -9.84 -20.69
C MET A 332 -12.28 -8.75 -19.61
N PRO A 333 -11.77 -8.98 -18.38
CA PRO A 333 -11.69 -7.92 -17.36
C PRO A 333 -10.87 -6.72 -17.84
N TYR A 334 -9.71 -6.96 -18.45
CA TYR A 334 -8.84 -5.90 -18.98
C TYR A 334 -9.43 -5.24 -20.24
N ALA A 335 -10.13 -5.99 -21.08
CA ALA A 335 -10.78 -5.49 -22.30
C ALA A 335 -11.90 -4.50 -21.98
N ILE A 336 -12.82 -4.87 -21.07
CA ILE A 336 -13.90 -3.98 -20.64
C ILE A 336 -13.31 -2.75 -19.94
N ARG A 337 -12.38 -2.96 -19.00
CA ARG A 337 -11.79 -1.87 -18.22
C ARG A 337 -11.04 -0.86 -19.10
N SER A 338 -10.16 -1.31 -19.99
CA SER A 338 -9.41 -0.41 -20.89
C SER A 338 -10.33 0.45 -21.75
N LYS A 339 -11.31 -0.16 -22.41
CA LYS A 339 -12.24 0.57 -23.29
C LYS A 339 -13.16 1.51 -22.50
N LEU A 340 -13.65 1.10 -21.33
CA LEU A 340 -14.47 1.97 -20.47
C LEU A 340 -13.66 3.18 -20.00
N LYS A 341 -12.41 2.99 -19.59
CA LYS A 341 -11.54 4.09 -19.17
C LYS A 341 -11.18 5.02 -20.32
N LEU A 342 -10.90 4.50 -21.51
CA LEU A 342 -10.71 5.31 -22.72
C LEU A 342 -11.97 6.09 -23.10
N LEU A 343 -13.18 5.54 -22.91
CA LEU A 343 -14.42 6.30 -23.11
C LEU A 343 -14.53 7.49 -22.15
N ILE A 344 -14.16 7.29 -20.88
CA ILE A 344 -14.29 8.33 -19.84
C ILE A 344 -13.19 9.40 -19.97
N SER A 345 -11.93 8.99 -20.12
CA SER A 345 -10.76 9.90 -20.03
C SER A 345 -9.95 10.05 -21.32
N GLY A 346 -10.31 9.33 -22.39
CA GLY A 346 -9.58 9.37 -23.65
C GLY A 346 -9.76 10.67 -24.43
N THR A 347 -8.88 10.89 -25.41
CA THR A 347 -9.01 11.99 -26.36
C THR A 347 -10.21 11.78 -27.31
N GLU A 348 -10.69 12.84 -27.97
CA GLU A 348 -11.86 12.77 -28.85
C GLU A 348 -11.73 11.65 -29.92
N GLN A 349 -10.52 11.41 -30.43
CA GLN A 349 -10.25 10.33 -31.39
C GLN A 349 -10.35 8.95 -30.73
N GLU A 350 -9.74 8.77 -29.56
CA GLU A 350 -9.77 7.51 -28.82
C GLU A 350 -11.19 7.13 -28.37
N GLN A 351 -12.02 8.13 -28.03
CA GLN A 351 -13.43 7.95 -27.68
C GLN A 351 -14.25 7.44 -28.87
N LEU A 352 -14.02 7.97 -30.08
CA LEU A 352 -14.67 7.52 -31.31
C LEU A 352 -14.26 6.09 -31.67
N GLU A 353 -12.99 5.72 -31.47
CA GLU A 353 -12.51 4.36 -31.70
C GLU A 353 -13.16 3.32 -30.75
N GLN A 354 -13.72 3.76 -29.62
CA GLN A 354 -14.37 2.89 -28.64
C GLN A 354 -15.86 2.60 -28.93
N GLU A 355 -16.39 3.00 -30.09
CA GLU A 355 -17.76 2.63 -30.50
C GLU A 355 -18.02 1.12 -30.41
N GLY A 356 -16.99 0.28 -30.57
CA GLY A 356 -17.10 -1.18 -30.44
C GLY A 356 -17.59 -1.66 -29.07
N LEU A 357 -17.26 -0.96 -27.96
CA LEU A 357 -17.81 -1.30 -26.63
C LEU A 357 -19.28 -0.88 -26.53
N CYS A 358 -19.62 0.29 -27.06
CA CYS A 358 -21.00 0.78 -27.08
C CYS A 358 -21.91 -0.11 -27.93
N GLN A 359 -21.44 -0.53 -29.11
CA GLN A 359 -22.12 -1.49 -29.96
C GLN A 359 -22.30 -2.83 -29.25
N PHE A 360 -21.27 -3.33 -28.56
CA PHE A 360 -21.37 -4.56 -27.79
C PHE A 360 -22.45 -4.49 -26.69
N PHE A 361 -22.46 -3.45 -25.85
CA PHE A 361 -23.48 -3.29 -24.81
C PHE A 361 -24.89 -2.98 -25.36
N ASN A 362 -24.99 -2.24 -26.47
CA ASN A 362 -26.27 -1.99 -27.13
C ASN A 362 -26.83 -3.25 -27.79
N ASN A 363 -25.99 -4.10 -28.38
CA ASN A 363 -26.41 -5.40 -28.95
C ASN A 363 -26.94 -6.35 -27.87
N LEU A 364 -26.40 -6.30 -26.65
CA LEU A 364 -26.94 -7.03 -25.50
C LEU A 364 -28.31 -6.48 -25.05
N SER A 365 -28.61 -5.22 -25.35
CA SER A 365 -29.82 -4.50 -24.91
C SER A 365 -30.95 -4.47 -25.96
N SER A 366 -30.65 -4.59 -27.26
CA SER A 366 -31.59 -4.34 -28.37
C SER A 366 -32.59 -5.47 -28.67
N THR A 367 -32.57 -6.56 -27.91
CA THR A 367 -33.45 -7.72 -28.10
C THR A 367 -34.93 -7.49 -27.75
N THR A 368 -35.33 -6.32 -27.25
CA THR A 368 -36.74 -6.07 -26.89
C THR A 368 -37.64 -5.70 -28.08
N ASN A 369 -37.09 -5.32 -29.24
CA ASN A 369 -37.89 -4.79 -30.36
C ASN A 369 -37.66 -5.50 -31.72
N ALA A 370 -36.89 -6.59 -31.78
CA ALA A 370 -36.75 -7.37 -33.01
C ALA A 370 -37.93 -8.35 -33.16
N THR A 371 -38.66 -8.26 -34.27
CA THR A 371 -39.72 -9.19 -34.65
C THR A 371 -39.24 -10.65 -34.62
N PRO A 372 -40.07 -11.61 -34.18
CA PRO A 372 -39.69 -13.00 -33.88
C PRO A 372 -39.60 -13.85 -35.17
N ALA A 373 -38.73 -13.46 -36.09
CA ALA A 373 -38.59 -14.16 -37.35
C ALA A 373 -37.15 -14.07 -37.87
N THR A 374 -36.20 -14.67 -37.13
CA THR A 374 -35.11 -15.54 -37.61
C THR A 374 -34.16 -15.88 -36.46
N THR A 375 -33.81 -17.17 -36.36
CA THR A 375 -32.78 -17.83 -35.51
C THR A 375 -32.96 -17.83 -33.97
N THR A 376 -33.52 -18.92 -33.45
CA THR A 376 -33.66 -19.21 -32.00
C THR A 376 -32.31 -19.41 -31.28
N SER A 377 -31.25 -19.83 -31.97
CA SER A 377 -29.92 -20.08 -31.38
C SER A 377 -29.16 -18.81 -30.97
N ASP A 378 -29.32 -17.71 -31.72
CA ASP A 378 -28.57 -16.47 -31.46
C ASP A 378 -29.16 -15.70 -30.26
N THR A 379 -30.45 -15.90 -29.98
CA THR A 379 -31.13 -15.30 -28.82
C THR A 379 -30.70 -15.94 -27.49
N GLU A 380 -30.46 -17.25 -27.46
CA GLU A 380 -30.00 -17.97 -26.27
C GLU A 380 -28.56 -17.61 -25.90
N THR A 381 -27.66 -17.56 -26.89
CA THR A 381 -26.25 -17.16 -26.67
C THR A 381 -26.13 -15.71 -26.23
N THR A 382 -26.97 -14.81 -26.76
CA THR A 382 -27.02 -13.39 -26.34
C THR A 382 -27.56 -13.23 -24.91
N PHE A 383 -28.52 -14.06 -24.50
CA PHE A 383 -29.02 -14.08 -23.12
C PHE A 383 -27.94 -14.56 -22.13
N VAL A 384 -27.20 -15.61 -22.46
CA VAL A 384 -26.07 -16.10 -21.65
C VAL A 384 -24.98 -15.03 -21.53
N LYS A 385 -24.59 -14.41 -22.65
CA LYS A 385 -23.65 -13.27 -22.68
C LYS A 385 -24.08 -12.15 -21.74
N ARG A 386 -25.35 -11.74 -21.82
CA ARG A 386 -25.91 -10.69 -20.99
C ARG A 386 -25.89 -11.07 -19.51
N SER A 387 -26.41 -12.24 -19.16
CA SER A 387 -26.44 -12.72 -17.77
C SER A 387 -25.04 -12.77 -17.16
N TYR A 388 -24.03 -13.23 -17.91
CA TYR A 388 -22.65 -13.26 -17.43
C TYR A 388 -22.10 -11.86 -17.17
N ILE A 389 -22.26 -10.92 -18.11
CA ILE A 389 -21.74 -9.55 -17.95
C ILE A 389 -22.46 -8.81 -16.81
N GLU A 390 -23.77 -8.95 -16.71
CA GLU A 390 -24.55 -8.33 -15.62
C GLU A 390 -24.09 -8.86 -14.25
N LYS A 391 -23.76 -10.15 -14.13
CA LYS A 391 -23.27 -10.77 -12.89
C LYS A 391 -21.83 -10.38 -12.55
N GLN A 392 -20.93 -10.38 -13.53
CA GLN A 392 -19.49 -10.21 -13.30
C GLN A 392 -19.06 -8.73 -13.25
N TYR A 393 -19.69 -7.85 -14.04
CA TYR A 393 -19.27 -6.45 -14.22
C TYR A 393 -20.41 -5.42 -13.98
N PRO A 394 -21.16 -5.51 -12.87
CA PRO A 394 -22.29 -4.62 -12.64
C PRO A 394 -21.86 -3.16 -12.41
N PHE A 395 -20.67 -2.93 -11.86
CA PHE A 395 -20.17 -1.59 -11.60
C PHE A 395 -19.74 -0.87 -12.88
N GLU A 396 -19.06 -1.59 -13.79
CA GLU A 396 -18.68 -1.10 -15.10
C GLU A 396 -19.92 -0.75 -15.92
N LEU A 397 -20.97 -1.58 -15.87
CA LEU A 397 -22.26 -1.28 -16.49
C LEU A 397 -22.92 -0.04 -15.87
N ALA A 398 -22.92 0.10 -14.54
CA ALA A 398 -23.48 1.29 -13.89
C ALA A 398 -22.77 2.57 -14.34
N THR A 399 -21.44 2.52 -14.46
CA THR A 399 -20.60 3.63 -14.94
C THR A 399 -20.84 3.93 -16.42
N TYR A 400 -21.02 2.89 -17.24
CA TYR A 400 -21.35 3.03 -18.66
C TYR A 400 -22.72 3.70 -18.88
N PHE A 401 -23.76 3.24 -18.19
CA PHE A 401 -25.10 3.86 -18.28
C PHE A 401 -25.10 5.28 -17.72
N LEU A 402 -24.26 5.56 -16.72
CA LEU A 402 -24.05 6.93 -16.24
C LEU A 402 -23.45 7.83 -17.31
N TYR A 403 -22.44 7.35 -18.05
CA TYR A 403 -21.86 8.06 -19.19
C TYR A 403 -22.91 8.31 -20.31
N GLN A 404 -23.79 7.33 -20.57
CA GLN A 404 -24.93 7.50 -21.48
C GLN A 404 -26.04 8.42 -20.93
N LYS A 405 -25.97 8.84 -19.66
CA LYS A 405 -26.98 9.62 -18.94
C LYS A 405 -28.31 8.88 -18.72
N ASP A 406 -28.29 7.55 -18.74
CA ASP A 406 -29.40 6.71 -18.30
C ASP A 406 -29.27 6.45 -16.78
N PHE A 407 -29.76 7.40 -15.99
CA PHE A 407 -29.66 7.36 -14.53
C PHE A 407 -30.44 6.19 -13.92
N ASP A 408 -31.56 5.77 -14.52
CA ASP A 408 -32.41 4.70 -14.00
C ASP A 408 -31.69 3.34 -14.10
N ARG A 409 -31.08 3.05 -15.25
CA ARG A 409 -30.28 1.82 -15.42
C ARG A 409 -29.02 1.86 -14.57
N SER A 410 -28.34 3.00 -14.50
CA SER A 410 -27.18 3.17 -13.63
C SER A 410 -27.53 2.86 -12.16
N LYS A 411 -28.67 3.36 -11.68
CA LYS A 411 -29.18 3.09 -10.32
C LYS A 411 -29.51 1.61 -10.09
N TYR A 412 -30.10 0.94 -11.07
CA TYR A 412 -30.36 -0.50 -10.98
C TYR A 412 -29.07 -1.30 -10.81
N TYR A 413 -28.08 -1.08 -11.68
CA TYR A 413 -26.85 -1.85 -11.67
C TYR A 413 -25.96 -1.54 -10.46
N ILE A 414 -25.97 -0.31 -9.93
CA ILE A 414 -25.23 -0.01 -8.70
C ILE A 414 -25.82 -0.69 -7.47
N HIS A 415 -27.16 -0.77 -7.37
CA HIS A 415 -27.80 -1.54 -6.30
C HIS A 415 -27.49 -3.02 -6.43
N TYR A 416 -27.52 -3.55 -7.65
CA TYR A 416 -27.13 -4.93 -7.91
C TYR A 416 -25.65 -5.21 -7.56
N ALA A 417 -24.74 -4.29 -7.88
CA ALA A 417 -23.32 -4.39 -7.49
C ALA A 417 -23.14 -4.44 -5.96
N LYS A 418 -23.91 -3.64 -5.21
CA LYS A 418 -23.89 -3.67 -3.73
C LYS A 418 -24.40 -5.00 -3.17
N GLU A 419 -25.44 -5.58 -3.76
CA GLU A 419 -25.92 -6.91 -3.37
C GLU A 419 -24.89 -8.00 -3.65
N GLN A 420 -24.25 -7.99 -4.83
CA GLN A 420 -23.17 -8.92 -5.16
C GLN A 420 -21.97 -8.78 -4.23
N PHE A 421 -21.62 -7.54 -3.86
CA PHE A 421 -20.58 -7.28 -2.87
C PHE A 421 -20.88 -7.95 -1.52
N LEU A 422 -22.11 -7.82 -1.00
CA LEU A 422 -22.50 -8.42 0.27
C LEU A 422 -22.40 -9.95 0.23
N LEU A 423 -22.82 -10.57 -0.87
CA LEU A 423 -22.70 -12.01 -1.08
C LEU A 423 -21.23 -12.44 -1.07
N ARG A 424 -20.37 -11.78 -1.85
CA ARG A 424 -18.94 -12.09 -1.92
C ARG A 424 -18.24 -11.87 -0.59
N TRP A 425 -18.54 -10.77 0.12
CA TRP A 425 -17.96 -10.46 1.42
C TRP A 425 -18.30 -11.48 2.49
N SER A 426 -19.53 -11.99 2.49
CA SER A 426 -19.98 -13.02 3.44
C SER A 426 -19.24 -14.35 3.29
N GLN A 427 -18.74 -14.63 2.08
CA GLN A 427 -18.09 -15.89 1.73
C GLN A 427 -16.58 -15.90 1.99
N LEU A 428 -15.96 -14.72 2.06
CA LEU A 428 -14.52 -14.60 2.29
C LEU A 428 -14.15 -15.02 3.72
N SER A 429 -13.10 -15.84 3.83
CA SER A 429 -12.50 -16.19 5.11
C SER A 429 -11.96 -14.94 5.82
N ARG A 430 -12.12 -14.88 7.15
CA ARG A 430 -11.56 -13.80 7.97
C ARG A 430 -10.03 -13.73 7.89
N LEU A 431 -9.37 -14.84 7.57
CA LEU A 431 -7.93 -14.98 7.47
C LEU A 431 -7.37 -14.58 6.09
N SER A 432 -8.21 -14.45 5.07
CA SER A 432 -7.77 -13.99 3.74
C SER A 432 -7.63 -12.47 3.76
N GLU A 433 -6.48 -11.97 4.23
CA GLU A 433 -6.22 -10.53 4.32
C GLU A 433 -6.28 -9.86 2.95
N TYR A 434 -5.64 -10.47 1.95
CA TYR A 434 -5.60 -9.93 0.59
C TYR A 434 -6.99 -9.88 -0.06
N GLY A 435 -7.74 -10.98 -0.07
CA GLY A 435 -9.08 -11.02 -0.67
C GLY A 435 -10.07 -10.07 0.01
N ARG A 436 -9.96 -9.89 1.33
CA ARG A 436 -10.78 -8.90 2.06
C ARG A 436 -10.34 -7.47 1.76
N LYS A 437 -9.03 -7.22 1.67
CA LYS A 437 -8.49 -5.90 1.34
C LYS A 437 -8.90 -5.45 -0.06
N THR A 438 -8.88 -6.32 -1.06
CA THR A 438 -9.28 -5.98 -2.43
C THR A 438 -10.79 -5.76 -2.54
N THR A 439 -11.60 -6.59 -1.89
CA THR A 439 -13.06 -6.45 -1.92
C THR A 439 -13.57 -5.22 -1.16
N ILE A 440 -13.03 -4.90 0.02
CA ILE A 440 -13.49 -3.74 0.81
C ILE A 440 -13.22 -2.41 0.11
N GLN A 441 -12.18 -2.35 -0.73
CA GLN A 441 -11.83 -1.15 -1.49
C GLN A 441 -12.89 -0.80 -2.56
N LEU A 442 -13.69 -1.76 -3.02
CA LEU A 442 -14.78 -1.52 -3.99
C LEU A 442 -15.96 -0.73 -3.41
N ILE A 443 -16.12 -0.72 -2.08
CA ILE A 443 -17.25 -0.06 -1.41
C ILE A 443 -17.28 1.44 -1.69
N GLN A 444 -16.12 2.09 -1.65
CA GLN A 444 -16.04 3.54 -1.81
C GLN A 444 -16.50 4.00 -3.21
N PRO A 445 -15.95 3.46 -4.31
CA PRO A 445 -16.48 3.73 -5.66
C PRO A 445 -17.98 3.47 -5.79
N TYR A 446 -18.50 2.40 -5.14
CA TYR A 446 -19.92 2.06 -5.23
C TYR A 446 -20.81 3.05 -4.48
N HIS A 447 -20.34 3.54 -3.34
CA HIS A 447 -21.04 4.51 -2.54
C HIS A 447 -21.05 5.88 -3.21
N GLU A 448 -19.91 6.33 -3.76
CA GLU A 448 -19.80 7.64 -4.42
C GLU A 448 -20.68 7.74 -5.68
N LEU A 449 -20.78 6.67 -6.48
CA LEU A 449 -21.68 6.63 -7.63
C LEU A 449 -23.15 6.73 -7.20
N ASP A 450 -23.56 5.96 -6.20
CA ASP A 450 -24.93 6.02 -5.68
C ASP A 450 -25.25 7.40 -5.05
N GLN A 451 -24.31 7.96 -4.30
CA GLN A 451 -24.42 9.31 -3.75
C GLN A 451 -24.59 10.35 -4.85
N PHE A 452 -23.85 10.24 -5.94
CA PHE A 452 -23.97 11.12 -7.11
C PHE A 452 -25.35 11.02 -7.79
N LEU A 453 -25.85 9.80 -8.00
CA LEU A 453 -27.19 9.58 -8.56
C LEU A 453 -28.28 10.17 -7.65
N VAL A 454 -28.17 9.94 -6.35
CA VAL A 454 -29.06 10.52 -5.34
C VAL A 454 -29.00 12.05 -5.37
N PHE A 455 -27.81 12.64 -5.50
CA PHE A 455 -27.65 14.09 -5.62
C PHE A 455 -28.35 14.66 -6.87
N ILE A 456 -28.22 13.99 -8.03
CA ILE A 456 -28.90 14.39 -9.26
C ILE A 456 -30.42 14.35 -9.08
N GLU A 457 -30.96 13.27 -8.50
CA GLU A 457 -32.40 13.12 -8.27
C GLU A 457 -32.96 14.24 -7.38
N HIS A 458 -32.28 14.57 -6.29
CA HIS A 458 -32.70 15.62 -5.36
C HIS A 458 -32.62 17.03 -5.97
N ASN A 459 -31.62 17.28 -6.83
CA ASN A 459 -31.38 18.59 -7.43
C ASN A 459 -31.95 18.76 -8.85
N LEU A 460 -32.68 17.76 -9.37
CA LEU A 460 -33.27 17.77 -10.70
C LEU A 460 -34.09 19.04 -11.03
N PRO A 461 -34.94 19.58 -10.12
CA PRO A 461 -35.69 20.81 -10.39
C PRO A 461 -34.78 22.03 -10.57
N LEU A 462 -33.69 22.10 -9.81
CA LEU A 462 -32.73 23.19 -9.84
C LEU A 462 -31.86 23.09 -11.09
N LEU A 463 -31.37 21.90 -11.43
CA LEU A 463 -30.64 21.63 -12.68
C LEU A 463 -31.46 22.02 -13.92
N LYS A 464 -32.72 21.55 -14.02
CA LYS A 464 -33.63 21.95 -15.11
C LYS A 464 -33.86 23.46 -15.14
N SER A 465 -33.84 24.13 -13.99
CA SER A 465 -33.99 25.58 -13.93
C SER A 465 -32.74 26.33 -14.38
N LEU A 466 -31.54 25.76 -14.22
CA LEU A 466 -30.27 26.31 -14.69
C LEU A 466 -30.13 26.08 -16.20
N GLU A 467 -30.40 24.86 -16.68
CA GLU A 467 -30.39 24.50 -18.10
C GLU A 467 -31.33 25.41 -18.92
N ASN A 468 -32.58 25.57 -18.46
CA ASN A 468 -33.56 26.43 -19.13
C ASN A 468 -33.18 27.92 -19.05
N ARG A 469 -32.45 28.36 -18.01
CA ARG A 469 -32.08 29.77 -17.83
C ARG A 469 -30.80 30.16 -18.57
N TYR A 470 -29.85 29.22 -18.71
CA TYR A 470 -28.66 29.32 -19.57
C TYR A 470 -29.05 29.61 -21.03
N LEU A 471 -30.12 28.99 -21.52
CA LEU A 471 -30.69 29.25 -22.84
C LEU A 471 -31.36 30.64 -22.99
N THR A 472 -31.61 31.38 -21.89
CA THR A 472 -32.40 32.63 -21.88
C THR A 472 -31.63 33.91 -21.52
N ASN A 473 -30.33 33.84 -21.21
CA ASN A 473 -29.42 35.00 -21.09
C ASN A 473 -29.89 36.12 -20.12
N ASN A 474 -30.35 35.76 -18.91
CA ASN A 474 -30.85 36.71 -17.92
C ASN A 474 -29.78 37.10 -16.87
N LYS A 475 -29.69 38.39 -16.51
CA LYS A 475 -28.69 38.94 -15.57
C LYS A 475 -28.89 38.58 -14.09
N ASN A 476 -29.92 37.79 -13.73
CA ASN A 476 -30.20 37.37 -12.35
C ASN A 476 -29.56 36.00 -12.00
N ASP A 477 -28.58 35.56 -12.78
CA ASP A 477 -28.01 34.21 -12.76
C ASP A 477 -27.06 33.90 -11.60
N ALA A 478 -26.43 34.91 -10.98
CA ALA A 478 -25.40 34.71 -9.96
C ALA A 478 -25.94 33.96 -8.73
N ALA A 479 -27.04 34.42 -8.12
CA ALA A 479 -27.56 33.83 -6.88
C ALA A 479 -27.98 32.35 -7.02
N THR A 480 -28.51 31.93 -8.18
CA THR A 480 -28.88 30.52 -8.40
C THR A 480 -27.67 29.63 -8.68
N ARG A 481 -26.61 30.18 -9.28
CA ARG A 481 -25.32 29.50 -9.47
C ARG A 481 -24.57 29.38 -8.15
N ASP A 482 -24.59 30.44 -7.34
CA ASP A 482 -24.01 30.46 -5.99
C ASP A 482 -24.70 29.42 -5.08
N LEU A 483 -26.03 29.35 -5.10
CA LEU A 483 -26.79 28.32 -4.38
C LEU A 483 -26.48 26.89 -4.89
N PHE A 484 -26.25 26.73 -6.19
CA PHE A 484 -25.87 25.43 -6.74
C PHE A 484 -24.44 25.04 -6.35
N GLN A 485 -23.50 25.97 -6.39
CA GLN A 485 -22.13 25.79 -5.92
C GLN A 485 -22.09 25.45 -4.43
N GLU A 486 -22.87 26.15 -3.60
CA GLU A 486 -22.97 25.85 -2.17
C GLU A 486 -23.47 24.42 -1.92
N ARG A 487 -24.47 23.96 -2.70
CA ARG A 487 -24.94 22.57 -2.62
C ARG A 487 -23.91 21.57 -3.11
N ILE A 488 -23.20 21.82 -4.21
CA ILE A 488 -22.12 20.95 -4.66
C ILE A 488 -21.03 20.85 -3.58
N GLN A 489 -20.64 21.99 -3.00
CA GLN A 489 -19.61 22.03 -1.98
C GLN A 489 -20.04 21.29 -0.70
N ASN A 490 -21.24 21.56 -0.20
CA ASN A 490 -21.71 21.03 1.09
C ASN A 490 -22.23 19.59 0.98
N ASP A 491 -22.99 19.24 -0.06
CA ASP A 491 -23.67 17.95 -0.16
C ASP A 491 -22.82 16.88 -0.86
N LEU A 492 -21.87 17.27 -1.71
CA LEU A 492 -21.06 16.34 -2.52
C LEU A 492 -19.57 16.42 -2.19
N LEU A 493 -18.92 17.56 -2.46
CA LEU A 493 -17.45 17.70 -2.35
C LEU A 493 -16.95 17.55 -0.91
N SER A 494 -17.68 18.06 0.10
CA SER A 494 -17.30 17.91 1.51
C SER A 494 -17.32 16.46 1.99
N GLN A 495 -18.14 15.62 1.36
CA GLN A 495 -18.33 14.22 1.73
C GLN A 495 -17.32 13.30 1.02
N TRP A 496 -16.80 13.74 -0.13
CA TRP A 496 -15.79 13.02 -0.90
C TRP A 496 -14.42 13.03 -0.23
N LYS A 497 -14.16 11.98 0.55
CA LYS A 497 -12.85 11.74 1.16
C LYS A 497 -11.94 10.98 0.22
N LEU A 498 -10.66 11.33 0.18
CA LEU A 498 -9.68 10.56 -0.60
C LEU A 498 -9.35 9.24 0.09
N PRO A 499 -8.99 8.19 -0.66
CA PRO A 499 -8.47 6.95 -0.08
C PRO A 499 -7.16 7.19 0.67
N ASP A 500 -6.74 6.20 1.46
CA ASP A 500 -5.42 6.24 2.08
C ASP A 500 -4.31 5.97 1.05
N VAL A 501 -3.26 6.77 1.08
CA VAL A 501 -2.21 6.85 0.07
C VAL A 501 -1.38 5.56 -0.03
N ILE A 502 -1.14 4.87 1.10
CA ILE A 502 -0.27 3.68 1.15
C ILE A 502 -1.08 2.39 1.11
N ARG A 503 -2.22 2.33 1.80
CA ARG A 503 -2.95 1.07 2.00
C ARG A 503 -3.85 0.69 0.83
N SER A 504 -4.39 1.67 0.10
CA SER A 504 -5.33 1.40 -0.99
C SER A 504 -4.60 1.09 -2.31
N SER A 505 -5.22 0.29 -3.17
CA SER A 505 -4.63 -0.03 -4.48
C SER A 505 -4.71 1.15 -5.43
N ILE A 506 -3.77 1.24 -6.37
CA ILE A 506 -3.80 2.28 -7.40
C ILE A 506 -5.03 2.17 -8.31
N GLN A 507 -5.57 0.96 -8.51
CA GLN A 507 -6.81 0.77 -9.27
C GLN A 507 -7.99 1.46 -8.59
N THR A 508 -8.07 1.38 -7.26
CA THR A 508 -9.13 2.03 -6.48
C THR A 508 -9.03 3.54 -6.59
N TRP A 509 -7.80 4.09 -6.52
CA TRP A 509 -7.56 5.51 -6.77
C TRP A 509 -7.98 5.92 -8.18
N ASP A 510 -7.59 5.15 -9.19
CA ASP A 510 -7.97 5.43 -10.57
C ASP A 510 -9.49 5.40 -10.75
N ASP A 511 -10.19 4.41 -10.19
CA ASP A 511 -11.65 4.32 -10.23
C ASP A 511 -12.31 5.54 -9.58
N ILE A 512 -11.85 5.97 -8.40
CA ILE A 512 -12.40 7.12 -7.71
C ILE A 512 -12.13 8.42 -8.47
N VAL A 513 -10.89 8.65 -8.91
CA VAL A 513 -10.50 9.91 -9.56
C VAL A 513 -11.16 10.03 -10.94
N THR A 514 -11.17 8.96 -11.73
CA THR A 514 -11.84 8.96 -13.04
C THR A 514 -13.35 9.08 -12.92
N ASN A 515 -13.98 8.40 -11.96
CA ASN A 515 -15.42 8.51 -11.76
C ASN A 515 -15.82 9.90 -11.22
N ARG A 516 -15.05 10.48 -10.29
CA ARG A 516 -15.28 11.87 -9.85
C ARG A 516 -15.14 12.86 -11.01
N ALA A 517 -14.15 12.69 -11.88
CA ALA A 517 -14.03 13.50 -13.09
C ALA A 517 -15.29 13.37 -13.97
N LEU A 518 -15.75 12.15 -14.23
CA LEU A 518 -16.99 11.87 -14.97
C LEU A 518 -18.21 12.52 -14.31
N PHE A 519 -18.36 12.40 -12.99
CA PHE A 519 -19.47 13.02 -12.24
C PHE A 519 -19.49 14.54 -12.46
N LEU A 520 -18.32 15.18 -12.37
CA LEU A 520 -18.18 16.61 -12.57
C LEU A 520 -18.41 17.02 -14.02
N ASP A 521 -17.95 16.23 -15.00
CA ASP A 521 -18.23 16.45 -16.44
C ASP A 521 -19.74 16.34 -16.75
N ILE A 522 -20.45 15.41 -16.11
CA ILE A 522 -21.90 15.28 -16.25
C ILE A 522 -22.62 16.47 -15.62
N LEU A 523 -22.20 16.94 -14.44
CA LEU A 523 -22.77 18.15 -13.83
C LEU A 523 -22.57 19.38 -14.71
N ASP A 524 -21.37 19.52 -15.26
CA ASP A 524 -21.00 20.54 -16.24
C ASP A 524 -21.96 20.61 -17.42
N GLU A 525 -22.24 19.45 -18.02
CA GLU A 525 -23.13 19.35 -19.16
C GLU A 525 -24.60 19.64 -18.77
N LEU A 526 -25.06 19.14 -17.62
CA LEU A 526 -26.43 19.35 -17.15
C LEU A 526 -26.74 20.82 -16.82
N VAL A 527 -25.73 21.64 -16.53
CA VAL A 527 -25.88 23.09 -16.25
C VAL A 527 -25.87 23.92 -17.55
N GLY A 528 -25.63 23.31 -18.70
CA GLY A 528 -25.62 23.98 -20.02
C GLY A 528 -24.25 24.10 -20.67
N GLY A 529 -23.23 23.41 -20.15
CA GLY A 529 -21.91 23.33 -20.76
C GLY A 529 -21.88 22.50 -22.06
N PRO A 530 -20.73 22.46 -22.77
CA PRO A 530 -20.56 21.67 -23.98
C PRO A 530 -20.89 20.20 -23.72
N ARG A 531 -21.66 19.58 -24.64
CA ARG A 531 -22.00 18.16 -24.53
C ARG A 531 -20.77 17.29 -24.72
N MET A 532 -20.63 16.28 -23.86
CA MET A 532 -19.58 15.24 -23.98
C MET A 532 -19.63 14.49 -25.32
N THR A 533 -20.78 14.51 -26.00
CA THR A 533 -20.99 13.88 -27.31
C THR A 533 -21.38 14.94 -28.36
N PHE A 534 -20.47 15.17 -29.31
CA PHE A 534 -20.60 15.93 -30.56
C PHE A 534 -20.59 17.46 -30.52
N THR A 535 -19.54 17.98 -31.17
CA THR A 535 -19.44 19.23 -31.95
C THR A 535 -20.32 20.40 -31.53
N SER A 536 -19.79 21.26 -30.68
CA SER A 536 -20.03 22.70 -30.86
C SER A 536 -18.82 23.50 -30.43
N ARG A 537 -18.11 24.04 -31.43
CA ARG A 537 -17.35 25.29 -31.29
C ARG A 537 -18.34 26.43 -31.00
N LEU A 538 -19.01 26.38 -29.87
CA LEU A 538 -19.62 27.55 -29.27
C LEU A 538 -18.67 27.91 -28.14
N LYS A 539 -18.01 29.06 -28.28
CA LYS A 539 -17.10 29.63 -27.29
C LYS A 539 -17.78 29.55 -25.92
N ALA A 540 -17.34 28.60 -25.10
CA ALA A 540 -17.74 28.51 -23.72
C ALA A 540 -17.17 29.75 -23.02
N ILE A 541 -18.04 30.53 -22.39
CA ILE A 541 -17.62 31.28 -21.21
C ILE A 541 -17.27 30.19 -20.20
N GLU A 542 -16.04 30.28 -19.69
CA GLU A 542 -15.31 29.28 -18.94
C GLU A 542 -16.15 28.61 -17.84
N PHE A 543 -15.98 27.29 -17.72
CA PHE A 543 -16.51 26.51 -16.61
C PHE A 543 -16.08 27.07 -15.26
N ASP A 544 -16.94 26.88 -14.26
CA ASP A 544 -16.74 27.40 -12.91
C ASP A 544 -15.38 26.94 -12.35
N PRO A 545 -14.54 27.87 -11.87
CA PRO A 545 -13.15 27.58 -11.48
C PRO A 545 -13.07 26.52 -10.37
N ILE A 546 -14.11 26.35 -9.56
CA ILE A 546 -14.20 25.36 -8.47
C ILE A 546 -14.13 23.91 -8.99
N LEU A 547 -14.79 23.60 -10.12
CA LEU A 547 -14.83 22.23 -10.65
C LEU A 547 -13.48 21.83 -11.26
N ILE A 548 -12.85 22.77 -11.96
CA ILE A 548 -11.48 22.62 -12.47
C ILE A 548 -10.51 22.46 -11.29
N ASP A 549 -10.69 23.27 -10.24
CA ASP A 549 -9.89 23.24 -9.04
C ASP A 549 -9.87 21.82 -8.41
N TYR A 550 -11.05 21.21 -8.27
CA TYR A 550 -11.19 19.86 -7.71
C TYR A 550 -10.64 18.76 -8.64
N LYS A 551 -10.87 18.85 -9.96
CA LYS A 551 -10.31 17.90 -10.94
C LYS A 551 -8.77 17.91 -10.93
N VAL A 552 -8.17 19.09 -10.83
CA VAL A 552 -6.71 19.23 -10.74
C VAL A 552 -6.21 18.70 -9.41
N GLN A 553 -6.87 19.04 -8.29
CA GLN A 553 -6.47 18.58 -6.96
C GLN A 553 -6.49 17.05 -6.84
N SER A 554 -7.59 16.41 -7.24
CA SER A 554 -7.72 14.95 -7.21
C SER A 554 -6.68 14.23 -8.07
N SER A 555 -6.30 14.81 -9.23
CA SER A 555 -5.24 14.27 -10.08
C SER A 555 -3.85 14.45 -9.46
N LEU A 556 -3.57 15.58 -8.78
CA LEU A 556 -2.33 15.79 -8.05
C LEU A 556 -2.22 14.81 -6.87
N ASP A 557 -3.30 14.59 -6.13
CA ASP A 557 -3.33 13.63 -5.02
C ASP A 557 -3.13 12.19 -5.50
N MET A 558 -3.66 11.85 -6.68
CA MET A 558 -3.36 10.58 -7.34
C MET A 558 -1.88 10.45 -7.73
N ALA A 559 -1.26 11.53 -8.22
CA ALA A 559 0.17 11.54 -8.55
C ALA A 559 1.02 11.37 -7.27
N TYR A 560 0.64 12.00 -6.17
CA TYR A 560 1.27 11.82 -4.86
C TYR A 560 1.12 10.37 -4.35
N CYS A 561 -0.05 9.75 -4.55
CA CYS A 561 -0.26 8.34 -4.25
C CYS A 561 0.66 7.42 -5.06
N ALA A 562 0.71 7.61 -6.37
CA ALA A 562 1.59 6.85 -7.25
C ALA A 562 3.07 6.98 -6.81
N LEU A 563 3.51 8.18 -6.42
CA LEU A 563 4.83 8.44 -5.84
C LEU A 563 5.09 7.64 -4.55
N ARG A 564 4.15 7.64 -3.60
CA ARG A 564 4.30 6.91 -2.33
C ARG A 564 4.31 5.39 -2.52
N GLN A 565 3.60 4.89 -3.53
CA GLN A 565 3.60 3.48 -3.94
C GLN A 565 4.75 3.13 -4.91
N ARG A 566 5.72 4.04 -5.13
CA ARG A 566 6.89 3.87 -6.02
C ARG A 566 6.56 3.64 -7.50
N ASN A 567 5.34 3.94 -7.93
CA ASN A 567 4.96 3.95 -9.34
C ASN A 567 5.28 5.32 -9.99
N PHE A 568 6.56 5.53 -10.28
CA PHE A 568 7.06 6.84 -10.75
C PHE A 568 6.53 7.23 -12.14
N LYS A 569 6.33 6.26 -13.04
CA LYS A 569 5.84 6.54 -14.40
C LYS A 569 4.41 7.07 -14.40
N LEU A 570 3.52 6.46 -13.62
CA LEU A 570 2.15 6.93 -13.48
C LEU A 570 2.10 8.34 -12.87
N ALA A 571 2.90 8.59 -11.83
CA ALA A 571 3.01 9.91 -11.22
C ALA A 571 3.39 10.99 -12.26
N LEU A 572 4.41 10.74 -13.08
CA LEU A 572 4.83 11.66 -14.14
C LEU A 572 3.75 11.85 -15.22
N SER A 573 3.02 10.80 -15.58
CA SER A 573 1.91 10.92 -16.54
C SER A 573 0.84 11.88 -16.04
N LYS A 574 0.37 11.69 -14.80
CA LYS A 574 -0.66 12.55 -14.18
C LYS A 574 -0.16 13.98 -13.96
N LEU A 575 1.12 14.17 -13.66
CA LEU A 575 1.73 15.50 -13.58
C LEU A 575 1.74 16.21 -14.94
N ASN A 576 2.05 15.51 -16.03
CA ASN A 576 2.02 16.10 -17.36
C ASN A 576 0.58 16.52 -17.76
N ASP A 577 -0.42 15.70 -17.44
CA ASP A 577 -1.83 16.00 -17.71
C ASP A 577 -2.33 17.24 -16.96
N THR A 578 -1.85 17.43 -15.72
CA THR A 578 -2.25 18.56 -14.87
C THR A 578 -1.54 19.87 -15.22
N ARG A 579 -0.35 19.82 -15.83
CA ARG A 579 0.51 21.00 -16.05
C ARG A 579 -0.20 22.15 -16.76
N ASN A 580 -0.97 21.84 -17.81
CA ASN A 580 -1.67 22.84 -18.63
C ASN A 580 -2.92 23.42 -17.93
N ARG A 581 -3.42 22.75 -16.88
CA ARG A 581 -4.65 23.13 -16.16
C ARG A 581 -4.37 23.91 -14.86
N LEU A 582 -3.11 23.98 -14.43
CA LEU A 582 -2.70 24.68 -13.20
C LEU A 582 -2.99 26.19 -13.26
N ASP A 583 -2.80 26.81 -14.43
CA ASP A 583 -2.97 28.26 -14.61
C ASP A 583 -4.45 28.69 -14.53
N LEU A 584 -5.39 27.74 -14.63
CA LEU A 584 -6.84 27.96 -14.61
C LEU A 584 -7.46 27.80 -13.21
N CYS A 585 -6.68 27.45 -12.19
CA CYS A 585 -7.15 27.21 -10.83
C CYS A 585 -7.31 28.52 -10.02
N GLN A 586 -8.11 28.50 -8.95
CA GLN A 586 -8.33 29.67 -8.08
C GLN A 586 -7.05 30.11 -7.35
N ASN A 587 -6.20 29.15 -6.95
CA ASN A 587 -4.92 29.37 -6.28
C ASN A 587 -3.76 28.70 -7.06
N PRO A 588 -3.33 29.28 -8.20
CA PRO A 588 -2.36 28.64 -9.09
C PRO A 588 -0.97 28.52 -8.45
N SER A 589 -0.61 29.43 -7.55
CA SER A 589 0.68 29.43 -6.85
C SER A 589 0.87 28.20 -5.95
N ILE A 590 -0.07 27.94 -5.04
CA ILE A 590 -0.02 26.81 -4.10
C ILE A 590 -0.05 25.48 -4.85
N LYS A 591 -0.95 25.34 -5.83
CA LYS A 591 -1.05 24.11 -6.64
C LYS A 591 0.18 23.88 -7.49
N SER A 592 0.78 24.95 -8.00
CA SER A 592 2.05 24.82 -8.71
C SER A 592 3.19 24.44 -7.78
N ILE A 593 3.21 24.86 -6.51
CA ILE A 593 4.21 24.40 -5.54
C ILE A 593 4.00 22.90 -5.28
N TYR A 594 2.76 22.46 -5.05
CA TYR A 594 2.46 21.04 -4.83
C TYR A 594 2.82 20.18 -6.06
N TRP A 595 2.55 20.64 -7.28
CA TRP A 595 3.01 19.98 -8.51
C TRP A 595 4.54 19.88 -8.55
N ASN A 596 5.24 20.97 -8.24
CA ASN A 596 6.71 21.00 -8.23
C ASN A 596 7.27 20.06 -7.15
N GLU A 597 6.64 19.99 -5.98
CA GLU A 597 7.01 19.09 -4.87
C GLU A 597 6.96 17.63 -5.34
N ILE A 598 5.83 17.20 -5.90
CA ILE A 598 5.66 15.82 -6.39
C ILE A 598 6.66 15.52 -7.52
N TYR A 599 6.84 16.44 -8.46
CA TYR A 599 7.79 16.27 -9.58
C TYR A 599 9.23 16.05 -9.08
N CYS A 600 9.69 16.90 -8.16
CA CYS A 600 11.02 16.78 -7.57
C CYS A 600 11.17 15.47 -6.79
N ASP A 601 10.21 15.12 -5.93
CA ASP A 601 10.26 13.90 -5.10
C ASP A 601 10.27 12.62 -5.97
N VAL A 602 9.47 12.57 -7.05
CA VAL A 602 9.45 11.46 -8.01
C VAL A 602 10.83 11.21 -8.60
N HIS A 603 11.50 12.26 -9.08
CA HIS A 603 12.82 12.10 -9.68
C HIS A 603 13.87 11.71 -8.64
N LEU A 604 13.88 12.36 -7.46
CA LEU A 604 14.84 12.05 -6.39
C LEU A 604 14.73 10.60 -5.90
N LYS A 605 13.51 10.11 -5.61
CA LYS A 605 13.31 8.72 -5.16
C LYS A 605 13.61 7.69 -6.23
N ARG A 606 13.33 8.00 -7.50
CA ARG A 606 13.68 7.10 -8.62
C ARG A 606 15.19 6.86 -8.69
N HIS A 607 15.99 7.90 -8.47
CA HIS A 607 17.46 7.77 -8.46
C HIS A 607 18.00 7.01 -7.24
N GLN A 608 17.36 7.12 -6.08
CA GLN A 608 17.75 6.36 -4.88
C GLN A 608 17.60 4.83 -5.05
N ILE A 609 16.64 4.38 -5.86
CA ILE A 609 16.39 2.94 -6.11
C ILE A 609 17.34 2.38 -7.17
N GLN A 610 17.72 3.18 -8.16
CA GLN A 610 18.61 2.78 -9.26
C GLN A 610 20.09 2.91 -8.86
N SER A 611 20.47 2.28 -7.75
CA SER A 611 21.78 2.47 -7.09
C SER A 611 22.98 1.79 -7.79
N SER A 612 22.84 1.25 -8.99
CA SER A 612 23.95 0.61 -9.72
C SER A 612 24.20 1.12 -11.15
N VAL A 613 23.27 1.86 -11.76
CA VAL A 613 23.37 2.28 -13.18
C VAL A 613 22.87 3.71 -13.46
N SER A 614 22.21 4.40 -12.52
CA SER A 614 21.73 5.76 -12.81
C SER A 614 22.88 6.77 -12.81
N THR A 615 23.20 7.27 -14.00
CA THR A 615 24.22 8.30 -14.21
C THR A 615 23.71 9.65 -13.72
N LEU A 616 24.56 10.46 -13.10
CA LEU A 616 24.27 11.85 -12.75
C LEU A 616 23.65 12.62 -13.94
N SER A 617 24.04 12.30 -15.18
CA SER A 617 23.47 12.84 -16.42
C SER A 617 21.95 12.66 -16.55
N SER A 618 21.39 11.56 -16.04
CA SER A 618 19.95 11.31 -16.07
C SER A 618 19.21 12.23 -15.10
N LEU A 619 19.73 12.48 -13.89
CA LEU A 619 19.17 13.45 -12.95
C LEU A 619 19.33 14.88 -13.48
N LEU A 620 20.50 15.25 -14.01
CA LEU A 620 20.77 16.58 -14.57
C LEU A 620 19.99 16.86 -15.86
N SER A 621 19.58 15.82 -16.58
CA SER A 621 18.69 15.96 -17.75
C SER A 621 17.26 16.38 -17.36
N THR A 622 16.87 16.19 -16.09
CA THR A 622 15.54 16.55 -15.57
C THR A 622 15.49 18.00 -15.11
N LEU A 623 14.29 18.57 -14.98
CA LEU A 623 14.10 19.98 -14.61
C LEU A 623 14.14 20.22 -13.09
N VAL A 624 14.61 19.26 -12.29
CA VAL A 624 14.54 19.29 -10.82
C VAL A 624 15.19 20.56 -10.24
N ALA A 625 16.42 20.90 -10.66
CA ALA A 625 17.13 22.09 -10.19
C ALA A 625 16.37 23.40 -10.52
N LYS A 626 15.76 23.45 -11.72
CA LYS A 626 14.94 24.59 -12.15
C LYS A 626 13.62 24.68 -11.37
N GLU A 627 12.95 23.57 -11.12
CA GLU A 627 11.68 23.54 -10.38
C GLU A 627 11.87 23.81 -8.88
N LEU A 628 12.97 23.37 -8.28
CA LEU A 628 13.36 23.76 -6.90
C LEU A 628 13.54 25.27 -6.79
N LYS A 629 14.28 25.90 -7.71
CA LYS A 629 14.48 27.36 -7.73
C LYS A 629 13.16 28.13 -7.97
N LYS A 630 12.25 27.57 -8.77
CA LYS A 630 10.90 28.14 -8.93
C LYS A 630 10.06 28.01 -7.67
N MET A 631 10.18 26.92 -6.90
CA MET A 631 9.51 26.80 -5.61
C MET A 631 10.04 27.85 -4.63
N GLU A 632 11.34 28.05 -4.57
CA GLU A 632 11.97 29.06 -3.71
C GLU A 632 11.43 30.49 -4.00
N THR A 633 11.35 30.87 -5.27
CA THR A 633 10.81 32.19 -5.67
C THR A 633 9.31 32.32 -5.42
N LYS A 634 8.54 31.25 -5.61
CA LYS A 634 7.09 31.25 -5.34
C LYS A 634 6.79 31.29 -3.84
N ILE A 635 7.49 30.49 -3.03
CA ILE A 635 7.31 30.47 -1.57
C ILE A 635 7.69 31.83 -0.98
N SER A 636 8.81 32.43 -1.40
CA SER A 636 9.19 33.77 -0.94
C SER A 636 8.21 34.88 -1.35
N SER A 637 7.48 34.71 -2.45
CA SER A 637 6.42 35.63 -2.87
C SER A 637 5.10 35.48 -2.08
N LEU A 638 4.87 34.32 -1.47
CA LEU A 638 3.69 34.06 -0.64
C LEU A 638 3.91 34.68 0.75
N GLN A 639 3.55 35.97 0.92
CA GLN A 639 3.55 36.69 2.20
C GLN A 639 2.43 36.18 3.15
N ILE A 640 2.34 34.87 3.40
CA ILE A 640 1.25 34.26 4.16
C ILE A 640 1.84 33.54 5.38
N ILE A 641 1.39 33.95 6.57
CA ILE A 641 1.88 33.54 7.91
C ILE A 641 1.14 32.27 8.40
N ASP A 642 0.67 31.40 7.48
CA ASP A 642 -0.22 30.29 7.81
C ASP A 642 0.52 28.95 8.05
N GLU A 643 -0.15 27.98 8.67
CA GLU A 643 0.32 26.60 8.86
C GLU A 643 0.69 25.92 7.53
N GLN A 644 -0.07 26.22 6.47
CA GLN A 644 0.15 25.65 5.14
C GLN A 644 1.46 26.12 4.50
N THR A 645 1.81 27.42 4.60
CA THR A 645 3.08 27.91 4.06
C THR A 645 4.28 27.38 4.82
N ALA A 646 4.19 27.26 6.15
CA ALA A 646 5.23 26.61 6.95
C ALA A 646 5.47 25.16 6.51
N SER A 647 4.39 24.40 6.27
CA SER A 647 4.50 23.02 5.79
C SER A 647 5.14 22.93 4.40
N LEU A 648 4.74 23.78 3.46
CA LEU A 648 5.30 23.85 2.10
C LEU A 648 6.77 24.26 2.09
N THR A 649 7.16 25.14 3.02
CA THR A 649 8.55 25.58 3.15
C THR A 649 9.43 24.44 3.68
N SER A 650 8.94 23.68 4.66
CA SER A 650 9.62 22.48 5.18
C SER A 650 9.72 21.36 4.13
N THR A 651 8.66 21.12 3.34
CA THR A 651 8.73 20.11 2.25
C THR A 651 9.72 20.52 1.17
N TYR A 652 9.72 21.79 0.75
CA TYR A 652 10.74 22.33 -0.15
C TYR A 652 12.15 22.10 0.37
N ILE A 653 12.38 22.36 1.66
CA ILE A 653 13.70 22.22 2.29
C ILE A 653 14.15 20.78 2.34
N GLN A 654 13.26 19.85 2.67
CA GLN A 654 13.59 18.44 2.65
C GLN A 654 13.98 17.99 1.24
N LEU A 655 13.21 18.38 0.22
CA LEU A 655 13.54 18.06 -1.17
C LEU A 655 14.87 18.68 -1.59
N ASN A 656 15.14 19.90 -1.15
CA ASN A 656 16.38 20.59 -1.45
C ASN A 656 17.59 19.87 -0.81
N SER A 657 17.46 19.48 0.46
CA SER A 657 18.45 18.67 1.18
C SER A 657 18.68 17.32 0.47
N GLN A 658 17.62 16.61 0.10
CA GLN A 658 17.71 15.34 -0.63
C GLN A 658 18.38 15.51 -1.99
N PHE A 659 18.02 16.54 -2.76
CA PHE A 659 18.67 16.84 -4.04
C PHE A 659 20.17 17.09 -3.85
N CYS A 660 20.54 17.98 -2.94
CA CYS A 660 21.95 18.25 -2.64
C CYS A 660 22.69 16.98 -2.20
N ARG A 661 22.09 16.15 -1.32
CA ARG A 661 22.69 14.87 -0.90
C ARG A 661 22.92 13.93 -2.07
N THR A 662 21.90 13.73 -2.92
CA THR A 662 22.05 12.84 -4.08
C THR A 662 23.17 13.32 -5.00
N VAL A 663 23.22 14.62 -5.33
CA VAL A 663 24.25 15.18 -6.21
C VAL A 663 25.64 15.05 -5.59
N ILE A 664 25.81 15.39 -4.30
CA ILE A 664 27.10 15.28 -3.61
C ILE A 664 27.54 13.81 -3.55
N ASP A 665 26.64 12.88 -3.22
CA ASP A 665 26.94 11.45 -3.13
C ASP A 665 27.37 10.87 -4.49
N PHE A 666 26.74 11.31 -5.59
CA PHE A 666 27.18 10.95 -6.94
C PHE A 666 28.56 11.53 -7.27
N LEU A 667 28.84 12.78 -6.91
CA LEU A 667 30.13 13.41 -7.14
C LEU A 667 31.25 12.75 -6.32
N LEU A 668 30.97 12.31 -5.10
CA LEU A 668 31.90 11.55 -4.27
C LEU A 668 32.18 10.16 -4.86
N ALA A 669 31.16 9.47 -5.37
CA ALA A 669 31.32 8.15 -5.97
C ALA A 669 32.00 8.18 -7.35
N GLN A 670 31.77 9.23 -8.15
CA GLN A 670 32.29 9.36 -9.52
C GLN A 670 32.72 10.80 -9.86
N PRO A 671 33.87 11.28 -9.36
CA PRO A 671 34.24 12.70 -9.46
C PRO A 671 34.46 13.20 -10.89
N LYS A 672 35.07 12.38 -11.76
CA LYS A 672 35.42 12.78 -13.12
C LYS A 672 34.23 12.85 -14.07
N THR A 673 33.14 12.15 -13.74
CA THR A 673 32.01 11.99 -14.67
C THR A 673 31.29 13.30 -14.95
N TYR A 674 31.17 14.20 -13.97
CA TYR A 674 30.51 15.50 -14.16
C TYR A 674 31.16 16.34 -15.27
N PHE A 675 32.49 16.37 -15.33
CA PHE A 675 33.26 17.14 -16.32
C PHE A 675 33.35 16.46 -17.68
N ASP A 676 33.33 15.13 -17.73
CA ASP A 676 33.30 14.37 -18.99
C ASP A 676 31.99 14.62 -19.77
N TYR A 677 30.87 14.90 -19.09
CA TYR A 677 29.56 15.14 -19.70
C TYR A 677 29.36 16.56 -20.28
N GLU A 678 30.14 17.58 -19.88
CA GLU A 678 30.11 18.90 -20.54
C GLU A 678 30.44 18.80 -22.04
N ASN A 679 31.11 17.71 -22.42
CA ASN A 679 31.56 17.41 -23.77
C ASN A 679 30.66 16.41 -24.53
N ASP A 680 29.52 15.97 -23.97
CA ASP A 680 28.59 15.02 -24.61
C ASP A 680 27.54 15.72 -25.49
N ASP A 681 27.61 15.52 -26.81
CA ASP A 681 26.70 16.12 -27.82
C ASP A 681 25.21 15.76 -27.64
N ARG A 682 24.87 14.74 -26.84
CA ARG A 682 23.48 14.23 -26.68
C ARG A 682 22.63 15.01 -25.67
N ILE A 683 23.24 15.81 -24.79
CA ILE A 683 22.53 16.58 -23.75
C ILE A 683 22.81 18.06 -23.99
N SER A 684 21.77 18.91 -24.08
CA SER A 684 22.02 20.34 -24.35
C SER A 684 22.83 20.99 -23.22
N SER A 685 23.80 21.83 -23.57
CA SER A 685 24.60 22.62 -22.62
C SER A 685 23.74 23.43 -21.64
N ALA A 686 22.52 23.80 -22.05
CA ALA A 686 21.53 24.48 -21.21
C ALA A 686 20.97 23.63 -20.05
N ARG A 687 21.06 22.29 -20.11
CA ARG A 687 20.68 21.39 -19.01
C ARG A 687 21.81 21.22 -17.99
N HIS A 688 23.06 21.20 -18.43
CA HIS A 688 24.24 21.15 -17.55
C HIS A 688 24.40 22.44 -16.72
N ARG A 689 24.18 23.62 -17.34
CA ARG A 689 24.15 24.91 -16.62
C ARG A 689 23.00 25.06 -15.62
N GLN A 690 22.12 24.07 -15.45
CA GLN A 690 21.05 24.16 -14.45
C GLN A 690 21.56 24.07 -13.02
N LEU A 691 22.64 23.31 -12.76
CA LEU A 691 23.26 23.27 -11.44
C LEU A 691 23.94 24.60 -11.11
N GLU A 692 24.69 25.16 -12.06
CA GLU A 692 25.30 26.49 -11.93
C GLU A 692 24.24 27.58 -11.75
N MET A 693 23.17 27.55 -12.56
CA MET A 693 22.03 28.45 -12.41
C MET A 693 21.32 28.25 -11.06
N TYR A 694 21.22 27.02 -10.57
CA TYR A 694 20.69 26.72 -9.25
C TYR A 694 21.58 27.33 -8.17
N LEU A 695 22.91 27.21 -8.26
CA LEU A 695 23.87 27.78 -7.30
C LEU A 695 23.91 29.31 -7.33
N TYR A 696 24.14 29.92 -8.49
CA TYR A 696 24.53 31.33 -8.62
C TYR A 696 23.44 32.30 -9.07
N GLY A 697 22.25 31.84 -9.47
CA GLY A 697 21.19 32.78 -9.86
C GLY A 697 21.13 33.04 -11.37
N LEU A 698 20.76 34.27 -11.77
CA LEU A 698 20.84 34.80 -13.13
C LEU A 698 22.08 35.70 -13.30
N ASP A 699 22.93 35.78 -12.27
CA ASP A 699 24.06 36.69 -12.27
C ASP A 699 25.16 36.15 -13.20
N ASP A 700 25.57 36.98 -14.16
CA ASP A 700 26.51 36.73 -15.27
C ASP A 700 27.97 36.48 -14.83
N HIS A 701 28.19 35.58 -13.88
CA HIS A 701 29.52 35.08 -13.56
C HIS A 701 29.56 33.59 -13.88
N THR A 702 29.86 33.30 -15.15
CA THR A 702 30.40 32.00 -15.57
C THR A 702 31.80 31.83 -14.97
N THR A 703 31.89 31.67 -13.66
CA THR A 703 33.05 30.98 -13.07
C THR A 703 32.82 29.51 -13.38
N ASN A 704 33.42 29.02 -14.46
CA ASN A 704 33.47 27.58 -14.71
C ASN A 704 34.03 26.93 -13.44
N ILE A 705 33.23 26.12 -12.77
CA ILE A 705 33.71 25.38 -11.61
C ILE A 705 34.60 24.27 -12.17
N GLU A 706 35.92 24.47 -12.18
CA GLU A 706 36.86 23.52 -12.79
C GLU A 706 37.15 22.26 -11.94
N THR A 707 36.73 22.25 -10.65
CA THR A 707 37.05 21.17 -9.69
C THR A 707 35.81 20.73 -8.91
N THR A 708 35.65 19.40 -8.78
CA THR A 708 34.54 18.75 -8.07
C THR A 708 34.41 19.20 -6.61
N ASP A 709 35.53 19.52 -5.99
CA ASP A 709 35.68 19.83 -4.58
C ASP A 709 35.09 21.22 -4.26
N VAL A 710 35.20 22.17 -5.19
CA VAL A 710 34.52 23.48 -5.10
C VAL A 710 33.00 23.28 -5.19
N LEU A 711 32.55 22.47 -6.15
CA LEU A 711 31.13 22.23 -6.39
C LEU A 711 30.46 21.59 -5.15
N ILE A 712 31.09 20.56 -4.58
CA ILE A 712 30.64 19.89 -3.36
C ILE A 712 30.58 20.89 -2.19
N HIS A 713 31.63 21.71 -2.02
CA HIS A 713 31.69 22.72 -0.97
C HIS A 713 30.56 23.76 -1.07
N GLU A 714 30.29 24.26 -2.28
CA GLU A 714 29.24 25.27 -2.50
C GLU A 714 27.83 24.70 -2.38
N LEU A 715 27.57 23.49 -2.89
CA LEU A 715 26.28 22.82 -2.75
C LEU A 715 25.95 22.55 -1.28
N PHE A 716 26.92 22.01 -0.53
CA PHE A 716 26.75 21.74 0.90
C PHE A 716 26.47 23.03 1.67
N ASN A 717 27.30 24.08 1.50
CA ASN A 717 27.10 25.33 2.22
C ASN A 717 25.79 26.03 1.87
N LYS A 718 25.38 25.99 0.59
CA LYS A 718 24.09 26.53 0.16
C LYS A 718 22.93 25.81 0.85
N SER A 719 22.96 24.48 0.88
CA SER A 719 21.90 23.69 1.53
C SER A 719 21.81 23.99 3.04
N VAL A 720 22.94 24.09 3.73
CA VAL A 720 23.02 24.47 5.15
C VAL A 720 22.50 25.89 5.38
N GLN A 721 22.82 26.85 4.51
CA GLN A 721 22.33 28.22 4.61
C GLN A 721 20.81 28.30 4.42
N ILE A 722 20.24 27.59 3.44
CA ILE A 722 18.79 27.54 3.21
C ILE A 722 18.07 26.97 4.44
N LEU A 723 18.59 25.87 5.00
CA LEU A 723 18.07 25.26 6.23
C LEU A 723 18.11 26.23 7.42
N LYS A 724 19.25 26.88 7.66
CA LYS A 724 19.41 27.87 8.76
C LYS A 724 18.47 29.06 8.61
N ASN A 725 18.43 29.67 7.43
CA ASN A 725 17.59 30.84 7.17
C ASN A 725 16.11 30.53 7.38
N ASN A 726 15.66 29.31 7.05
CA ASN A 726 14.28 28.93 7.31
C ASN A 726 14.01 28.69 8.80
N ILE A 727 14.90 28.00 9.51
CA ILE A 727 14.79 27.80 10.95
C ILE A 727 14.68 29.17 11.66
N GLU A 728 15.55 30.12 11.33
CA GLU A 728 15.51 31.47 11.90
C GLU A 728 14.18 32.18 11.63
N LYS A 729 13.65 32.10 10.39
CA LYS A 729 12.33 32.65 10.04
C LYS A 729 11.21 32.02 10.85
N GLN A 730 11.18 30.68 10.95
CA GLN A 730 10.16 29.97 11.70
C GLN A 730 10.22 30.25 13.21
N GLU A 731 11.42 30.38 13.79
CA GLU A 731 11.61 30.77 15.19
C GLU A 731 11.09 32.17 15.48
N THR A 732 11.31 33.12 14.57
CA THR A 732 10.76 34.49 14.72
C THR A 732 9.24 34.51 14.68
N ASP A 733 8.63 33.65 13.85
CA ASP A 733 7.17 33.57 13.73
C ASP A 733 6.49 32.93 14.95
N LEU A 734 7.18 32.03 15.66
CA LEU A 734 6.65 31.32 16.84
C LEU A 734 6.25 32.24 17.99
N GLN A 735 6.89 33.41 18.12
CA GLN A 735 6.64 34.33 19.24
C GLN A 735 5.25 35.01 19.18
N ASN A 736 4.57 34.96 18.03
CA ASN A 736 3.34 35.73 17.77
C ASN A 736 2.06 34.88 17.59
N LEU A 737 2.07 33.57 17.91
CA LEU A 737 1.01 32.63 17.47
C LEU A 737 0.17 32.01 18.60
N ALA A 738 -1.07 31.65 18.25
CA ALA A 738 -2.02 30.94 19.13
C ALA A 738 -1.60 29.47 19.39
N THR A 739 -2.04 28.89 20.51
CA THR A 739 -1.54 27.61 21.07
C THR A 739 -1.65 26.39 20.15
N ASN A 740 -2.69 26.27 19.32
CA ASN A 740 -2.85 25.10 18.42
C ASN A 740 -1.94 25.20 17.19
N ILE A 741 -1.79 26.39 16.60
CA ILE A 741 -0.88 26.65 15.47
C ILE A 741 0.56 26.49 15.94
N ARG A 742 0.84 26.82 17.21
CA ARG A 742 2.15 26.65 17.82
C ARG A 742 2.60 25.19 17.83
N GLN A 743 1.78 24.23 18.23
CA GLN A 743 2.16 22.82 18.24
C GLN A 743 2.45 22.27 16.82
N ALA A 744 1.66 22.65 15.82
CA ALA A 744 1.90 22.25 14.43
C ALA A 744 3.23 22.83 13.91
N LYS A 745 3.52 24.11 14.20
CA LYS A 745 4.81 24.73 13.84
C LYS A 745 5.98 24.15 14.63
N GLU A 746 5.81 23.78 15.89
CA GLU A 746 6.84 23.09 16.69
C GLU A 746 7.20 21.73 16.06
N ASN A 747 6.22 20.97 15.56
CA ASN A 747 6.49 19.72 14.83
C ASN A 747 7.28 19.95 13.53
N VAL A 748 6.92 20.97 12.75
CA VAL A 748 7.65 21.35 11.52
C VAL A 748 9.08 21.76 11.84
N LEU A 749 9.27 22.60 12.86
CA LEU A 749 10.57 23.05 13.29
C LEU A 749 11.44 21.89 13.80
N SER A 750 10.85 20.94 14.52
CA SER A 750 11.53 19.71 14.95
C SER A 750 12.09 18.92 13.76
N ARG A 751 11.35 18.86 12.64
CA ARG A 751 11.76 18.16 11.42
C ARG A 751 12.88 18.90 10.71
N ASP A 752 12.77 20.22 10.57
CA ASP A 752 13.79 21.05 9.91
C ASP A 752 15.13 20.99 10.67
N TYR A 753 15.11 20.99 12.01
CA TYR A 753 16.30 20.75 12.82
C TYR A 753 16.90 19.35 12.63
N ASN A 754 16.08 18.30 12.51
CA ASN A 754 16.59 16.94 12.26
C ASN A 754 17.22 16.82 10.88
N GLU A 755 16.65 17.44 9.85
CA GLU A 755 17.22 17.41 8.50
C GLU A 755 18.57 18.14 8.45
N LEU A 756 18.69 19.28 9.15
CA LEU A 756 19.96 19.98 9.31
C LEU A 756 20.98 19.13 10.08
N ALA A 757 20.57 18.52 11.20
CA ALA A 757 21.43 17.61 11.96
C ALA A 757 21.91 16.44 11.11
N SER A 758 20.99 15.76 10.42
CA SER A 758 21.30 14.60 9.58
C SER A 758 22.24 14.97 8.45
N LEU A 759 21.99 16.07 7.74
CA LEU A 759 22.84 16.48 6.62
C LEU A 759 24.29 16.71 7.08
N CYS A 760 24.47 17.47 8.16
CA CYS A 760 25.80 17.77 8.67
C CYS A 760 26.48 16.53 9.27
N ASP A 761 25.74 15.68 9.98
CA ASP A 761 26.27 14.47 10.62
C ASP A 761 26.65 13.38 9.60
N ASP A 762 25.84 13.19 8.55
CA ASP A 762 26.10 12.19 7.51
C ASP A 762 27.48 12.46 6.85
N TYR A 763 27.77 13.70 6.47
CA TYR A 763 29.05 14.07 5.86
C TYR A 763 30.20 14.18 6.86
N LEU A 764 29.96 14.66 8.08
CA LEU A 764 31.00 14.70 9.12
C LEU A 764 31.47 13.28 9.46
N ARG A 765 30.54 12.32 9.51
CA ARG A 765 30.85 10.92 9.79
C ARG A 765 31.66 10.27 8.66
N ARG A 766 31.31 10.53 7.40
CA ARG A 766 32.11 10.05 6.23
C ARG A 766 33.54 10.58 6.29
N TYR A 767 33.70 11.85 6.66
CA TYR A 767 35.00 12.47 6.87
C TYR A 767 35.79 11.84 8.02
N GLU A 768 35.17 11.65 9.20
CA GLU A 768 35.81 10.99 10.37
C GLU A 768 36.28 9.56 10.06
N ASN A 769 35.51 8.83 9.25
CA ASN A 769 35.80 7.46 8.86
C ASN A 769 36.82 7.35 7.70
N ASN A 770 37.23 8.47 7.08
CA ASN A 770 38.02 8.51 5.84
C ASN A 770 37.38 7.68 4.70
N GLU A 771 36.06 7.79 4.52
CA GLU A 771 35.33 7.10 3.44
C GLU A 771 35.59 7.72 2.05
N ASP A 772 36.26 8.88 1.99
CA ASP A 772 36.59 9.59 0.76
C ASP A 772 38.03 9.28 0.29
N GLU A 773 38.19 8.34 -0.64
CA GLU A 773 39.51 7.96 -1.19
C GLU A 773 40.20 9.14 -1.93
N ASP A 774 39.43 10.07 -2.49
CA ASP A 774 39.92 11.20 -3.29
C ASP A 774 40.12 12.52 -2.49
N HIS A 775 39.95 12.50 -1.15
CA HIS A 775 40.12 13.69 -0.28
C HIS A 775 39.26 14.92 -0.63
N LEU A 776 38.18 14.75 -1.39
CA LEU A 776 37.31 15.83 -1.88
C LEU A 776 36.60 16.61 -0.76
N MET A 777 36.44 15.98 0.41
CA MET A 777 35.78 16.56 1.58
C MET A 777 36.73 17.36 2.50
N ASP A 778 38.05 17.35 2.25
CA ASP A 778 39.02 18.08 3.06
C ASP A 778 38.75 19.59 3.06
N ARG A 779 38.31 20.13 1.91
CA ARG A 779 37.95 21.55 1.79
C ARG A 779 36.75 21.92 2.67
N LEU A 780 35.82 20.99 2.87
CA LEU A 780 34.63 21.20 3.70
C LEU A 780 34.96 21.19 5.20
N PHE A 781 35.80 20.26 5.64
CA PHE A 781 36.05 20.03 7.06
C PHE A 781 37.43 20.50 7.57
N SER A 782 38.23 21.16 6.73
CA SER A 782 39.54 21.69 7.11
C SER A 782 39.49 22.71 8.27
N GLY A 783 40.32 22.49 9.28
CA GLY A 783 40.53 23.44 10.38
C GLY A 783 39.28 23.72 11.21
N ASP A 784 38.95 25.00 11.39
CA ASP A 784 37.86 25.49 12.26
C ASP A 784 36.44 25.22 11.72
N SER A 785 36.28 24.76 10.48
CA SER A 785 34.95 24.47 9.92
C SER A 785 34.33 23.21 10.55
N SER A 786 35.13 22.18 10.83
CA SER A 786 34.71 20.96 11.52
C SER A 786 34.07 21.26 12.89
N ASN A 787 34.74 22.09 13.68
CA ASN A 787 34.24 22.53 15.00
C ASN A 787 32.91 23.28 14.89
N LYS A 788 32.76 24.17 13.90
CA LYS A 788 31.52 24.92 13.67
C LYS A 788 30.38 24.00 13.23
N ILE A 789 30.65 23.01 12.38
CA ILE A 789 29.66 22.04 11.92
C ILE A 789 29.25 21.12 13.08
N ALA A 790 30.20 20.64 13.88
CA ALA A 790 29.92 19.88 15.10
C ALA A 790 29.02 20.65 16.08
N GLU A 791 29.29 21.95 16.28
CA GLU A 791 28.43 22.82 17.12
C GLU A 791 27.02 22.96 16.54
N ILE A 792 26.88 23.10 15.22
CA ILE A 792 25.58 23.15 14.53
C ILE A 792 24.80 21.85 14.74
N ILE A 793 25.45 20.68 14.61
CA ILE A 793 24.82 19.36 14.80
C ILE A 793 24.32 19.22 16.24
N VAL A 794 25.15 19.57 17.22
CA VAL A 794 24.78 19.50 18.64
C VAL A 794 23.58 20.40 18.93
N LYS A 795 23.62 21.65 18.46
CA LYS A 795 22.51 22.60 18.64
C LYS A 795 21.23 22.11 17.98
N SER A 796 21.32 21.58 16.75
CA SER A 796 20.14 21.14 16.00
C SER A 796 19.50 19.88 16.60
N ILE A 797 20.28 18.88 17.04
CA ILE A 797 19.75 17.69 17.73
C ILE A 797 19.05 18.08 19.04
N LEU A 798 19.67 18.92 19.87
CA LEU A 798 19.07 19.34 21.14
C LEU A 798 17.81 20.19 20.92
N SER A 799 17.82 21.05 19.90
CA SER A 799 16.65 21.85 19.54
C SER A 799 15.51 20.99 18.97
N SER A 800 15.81 19.93 18.20
CA SER A 800 14.77 19.01 17.73
C SER A 800 14.15 18.20 18.87
N MET A 801 14.95 17.84 19.88
CA MET A 801 14.46 17.19 21.11
C MET A 801 13.58 18.12 21.94
N LYS A 802 13.90 19.42 22.02
CA LYS A 802 13.06 20.43 22.69
C LYS A 802 11.64 20.47 22.10
N TYR A 803 11.50 20.29 20.80
CA TYR A 803 10.21 20.24 20.10
C TYR A 803 9.58 18.84 20.01
N GLY A 804 10.13 17.83 20.71
CA GLY A 804 9.50 16.51 20.83
C GLY A 804 9.82 15.48 19.73
N SER A 805 10.89 15.67 18.94
CA SER A 805 11.26 14.69 17.91
C SER A 805 11.88 13.41 18.50
N ASN A 806 11.29 12.26 18.16
CA ASN A 806 11.83 10.93 18.46
C ASN A 806 13.11 10.61 17.67
N GLU A 807 13.29 11.20 16.49
CA GLU A 807 14.51 10.97 15.69
C GLU A 807 15.73 11.63 16.34
N GLY A 808 15.55 12.81 16.94
CA GLY A 808 16.58 13.50 17.73
C GLY A 808 17.06 12.64 18.90
N VAL A 809 16.14 12.00 19.62
CA VAL A 809 16.46 11.07 20.72
C VAL A 809 17.32 9.91 20.24
N LYS A 810 16.97 9.28 19.10
CA LYS A 810 17.77 8.19 18.54
C LYS A 810 19.20 8.62 18.19
N ARG A 811 19.39 9.87 17.78
CA ARG A 811 20.70 10.46 17.44
C ARG A 811 21.50 10.92 18.67
N PHE A 812 20.92 10.86 19.87
CA PHE A 812 21.60 11.29 21.10
C PHE A 812 22.92 10.52 21.36
N SER A 813 22.98 9.24 21.00
CA SER A 813 24.21 8.44 21.12
C SER A 813 25.34 9.00 20.24
N ARG A 814 25.01 9.50 19.04
CA ARG A 814 25.97 10.15 18.15
C ARG A 814 26.40 11.51 18.68
N LEU A 815 25.48 12.28 19.27
CA LEU A 815 25.80 13.54 19.95
C LEU A 815 26.87 13.33 21.04
N LEU A 816 26.79 12.26 21.83
CA LEU A 816 27.81 11.94 22.83
C LEU A 816 29.20 11.65 22.20
N GLN A 817 29.25 11.00 21.04
CA GLN A 817 30.50 10.76 20.31
C GLN A 817 31.11 12.05 19.75
N ILE A 818 30.29 12.91 19.16
CA ILE A 818 30.74 14.21 18.62
C ILE A 818 31.36 15.06 19.72
N ILE A 819 30.79 15.03 20.92
CA ILE A 819 31.31 15.78 22.06
C ILE A 819 32.68 15.26 22.52
N GLU A 820 32.93 13.95 22.42
CA GLU A 820 34.25 13.37 22.71
C GLU A 820 35.30 13.79 21.68
N LEU A 821 34.94 13.80 20.41
CA LEU A 821 35.84 14.17 19.31
C LEU A 821 36.07 15.69 19.23
N TYR A 822 35.06 16.49 19.58
CA TYR A 822 35.05 17.95 19.48
C TYR A 822 34.66 18.61 20.82
N PRO A 823 35.60 18.75 21.77
CA PRO A 823 35.32 19.20 23.14
C PRO A 823 34.81 20.64 23.24
N ASN A 824 35.02 21.48 22.22
CA ASN A 824 34.54 22.87 22.17
C ASN A 824 33.00 22.98 22.19
N THR A 825 32.29 21.91 21.84
CA THR A 825 30.82 21.88 21.78
C THR A 825 30.15 21.76 23.16
N MET A 826 30.91 21.44 24.21
CA MET A 826 30.43 21.16 25.57
C MET A 826 29.64 22.30 26.21
N GLU A 827 30.00 23.56 25.93
CA GLU A 827 29.30 24.72 26.48
C GLU A 827 27.92 24.92 25.84
N SER A 828 27.81 24.66 24.53
CA SER A 828 26.55 24.73 23.80
C SER A 828 25.55 23.67 24.31
N VAL A 829 26.02 22.47 24.60
CA VAL A 829 25.21 21.37 25.19
C VAL A 829 24.59 21.79 26.52
N ALA A 830 25.40 22.38 27.41
CA ALA A 830 24.95 22.73 28.76
C ALA A 830 23.78 23.73 28.77
N ASN A 831 23.77 24.65 27.80
CA ASN A 831 22.73 25.67 27.68
C ASN A 831 21.40 25.08 27.16
N HIS A 832 21.47 24.19 26.16
CA HIS A 832 20.26 23.65 25.53
C HIS A 832 19.65 22.47 26.30
N LEU A 833 20.42 21.74 27.11
CA LEU A 833 19.92 20.60 27.90
C LEU A 833 18.83 20.99 28.91
N GLN A 834 18.88 22.20 29.46
CA GLN A 834 17.90 22.67 30.46
C GLN A 834 16.53 22.99 29.86
N GLU A 835 16.46 23.22 28.55
CA GLU A 835 15.21 23.57 27.87
C GLU A 835 14.40 22.34 27.44
N ILE A 836 15.01 21.14 27.46
CA ILE A 836 14.41 19.91 26.97
C ILE A 836 13.63 19.22 28.11
N PRO A 837 12.40 18.76 27.87
CA PRO A 837 11.67 17.97 28.87
C PRO A 837 12.42 16.69 29.25
N CYS A 838 12.58 16.45 30.55
CA CYS A 838 13.39 15.35 31.09
C CYS A 838 12.94 13.93 30.66
N TRP A 839 11.66 13.76 30.29
CA TRP A 839 11.11 12.47 29.83
C TRP A 839 11.57 12.06 28.42
N MET A 840 12.07 13.00 27.59
CA MET A 840 12.61 12.69 26.26
C MET A 840 13.87 11.81 26.32
N PHE A 841 14.55 11.77 27.46
CA PHE A 841 15.81 11.05 27.64
C PHE A 841 15.64 9.59 28.07
N PHE A 842 14.42 9.07 28.19
CA PHE A 842 14.16 7.71 28.70
C PHE A 842 14.83 6.61 27.86
N ASP A 843 14.76 6.72 26.53
CA ASP A 843 15.40 5.75 25.64
C ASP A 843 16.94 5.83 25.68
N CYS A 844 17.49 6.92 26.22
CA CYS A 844 18.93 7.20 26.29
C CYS A 844 19.52 7.06 27.70
N LEU A 845 18.74 6.60 28.69
CA LEU A 845 19.19 6.58 30.09
C LEU A 845 20.43 5.71 30.28
N TYR A 846 20.53 4.56 29.63
CA TYR A 846 21.70 3.68 29.72
C TYR A 846 22.97 4.35 29.18
N GLN A 847 22.85 5.13 28.11
CA GLN A 847 23.95 5.88 27.53
C GLN A 847 24.33 7.05 28.44
N ILE A 848 23.35 7.77 28.98
CA ILE A 848 23.58 8.89 29.89
C ILE A 848 24.27 8.40 31.17
N THR A 849 23.79 7.32 31.79
CA THR A 849 24.39 6.79 33.01
C THR A 849 25.80 6.28 32.77
N ALA A 850 26.08 5.65 31.63
CA ALA A 850 27.41 5.19 31.27
C ALA A 850 28.44 6.33 31.10
N TYR A 851 27.99 7.54 30.75
CA TYR A 851 28.84 8.71 30.49
C TYR A 851 29.05 9.62 31.71
N LEU A 852 28.57 9.22 32.89
CA LEU A 852 28.67 10.02 34.10
C LEU A 852 30.10 10.17 34.65
N ASP A 853 31.03 9.30 34.27
CA ASP A 853 32.44 9.36 34.67
C ASP A 853 33.28 10.34 33.83
N LYS A 854 32.76 10.75 32.67
CA LYS A 854 33.38 11.70 31.74
C LYS A 854 33.11 13.16 32.14
N PRO A 855 33.90 14.14 31.64
CA PRO A 855 33.70 15.56 31.96
C PRO A 855 32.29 16.08 31.60
N ILE A 856 31.62 15.47 30.62
CA ILE A 856 30.23 15.77 30.25
C ILE A 856 29.23 15.44 31.37
N GLY A 857 29.54 14.47 32.24
CA GLY A 857 28.71 14.09 33.38
C GLY A 857 28.41 15.27 34.32
N LEU A 858 29.30 16.25 34.43
CA LEU A 858 29.06 17.48 35.20
C LEU A 858 27.93 18.33 34.61
N LYS A 859 27.79 18.34 33.28
CA LYS A 859 26.74 19.09 32.56
C LYS A 859 25.42 18.33 32.51
N LEU A 860 25.46 17.00 32.53
CA LEU A 860 24.27 16.13 32.57
C LEU A 860 23.67 15.99 33.99
N TYR A 861 24.42 16.33 35.03
CA TYR A 861 23.98 16.18 36.42
C TYR A 861 22.64 16.87 36.75
N PRO A 862 22.36 18.12 36.34
CA PRO A 862 21.08 18.78 36.65
C PRO A 862 19.88 18.03 36.06
N LEU A 863 20.02 17.53 34.82
CA LEU A 863 18.99 16.74 34.14
C LEU A 863 18.74 15.42 34.88
N ILE A 864 19.81 14.72 35.29
CA ILE A 864 19.69 13.48 36.04
C ILE A 864 19.06 13.72 37.42
N ASP A 865 19.43 14.80 38.10
CA ASP A 865 18.81 15.18 39.37
C ASP A 865 17.30 15.45 39.23
N GLU A 866 16.87 16.02 38.10
CA GLU A 866 15.46 16.21 37.77
C GLU A 866 14.74 14.88 37.52
N ILE A 867 15.34 13.99 36.72
CA ILE A 867 14.80 12.64 36.45
C ILE A 867 14.69 11.82 37.74
N VAL A 868 15.70 11.87 38.61
CA VAL A 868 15.68 11.17 39.91
C VAL A 868 14.54 11.67 40.80
N LYS A 869 14.19 12.96 40.74
CA LYS A 869 13.08 13.54 41.52
C LYS A 869 11.71 13.19 40.95
N LEU A 870 11.54 13.30 39.63
CA LEU A 870 10.24 13.14 38.97
C LEU A 870 9.94 11.68 38.60
N TYR A 871 10.94 10.95 38.12
CA TYR A 871 10.83 9.59 37.58
C TYR A 871 11.93 8.67 38.13
N PRO A 872 12.04 8.46 39.45
CA PRO A 872 13.12 7.67 40.03
C PRO A 872 13.17 6.24 39.46
N GLN A 873 12.01 5.60 39.27
CA GLN A 873 11.95 4.20 38.82
C GLN A 873 12.54 3.94 37.43
N SER A 874 12.56 4.94 36.52
CA SER A 874 13.10 4.74 35.18
C SER A 874 14.63 4.68 35.16
N ILE A 875 15.29 5.40 36.08
CA ILE A 875 16.76 5.52 36.10
C ILE A 875 17.43 4.53 37.07
N VAL A 876 16.72 3.93 38.04
CA VAL A 876 17.32 3.03 39.04
C VAL A 876 18.10 1.87 38.41
N TYR A 877 17.51 1.17 37.44
CA TYR A 877 18.17 0.01 36.82
C TYR A 877 19.35 0.42 35.92
N PRO A 878 19.21 1.40 34.99
CA PRO A 878 20.35 1.91 34.23
C PRO A 878 21.50 2.40 35.12
N PHE A 879 21.18 3.14 36.18
CA PHE A 879 22.18 3.69 37.09
C PHE A 879 22.89 2.58 37.87
N LYS A 880 22.16 1.59 38.43
CA LYS A 880 22.80 0.48 39.16
C LYS A 880 23.72 -0.34 38.29
N LEU A 881 23.34 -0.58 37.03
CA LEU A 881 24.19 -1.28 36.06
C LEU A 881 25.50 -0.53 35.82
N SER A 882 25.44 0.79 35.62
CA SER A 882 26.63 1.60 35.37
C SER A 882 27.42 1.92 36.65
N TYR A 883 26.78 1.99 37.83
CA TYR A 883 27.43 2.46 39.06
C TYR A 883 28.65 1.61 39.46
N GLU A 884 28.58 0.29 39.30
CA GLU A 884 29.69 -0.61 39.64
C GLU A 884 30.95 -0.30 38.83
N THR A 885 30.82 0.05 37.55
CA THR A 885 31.96 0.39 36.69
C THR A 885 32.42 1.84 36.91
N LEU A 886 31.48 2.77 37.05
CA LEU A 886 31.75 4.20 37.26
C LEU A 886 32.52 4.48 38.56
N GLN A 887 32.24 3.72 39.63
CA GLN A 887 32.91 3.86 40.92
C GLN A 887 34.43 3.65 40.79
N HIS A 888 34.85 2.78 39.87
CA HIS A 888 36.24 2.43 39.64
C HIS A 888 36.92 3.33 38.58
N SER A 889 36.19 3.82 37.58
CA SER A 889 36.74 4.63 36.47
C SER A 889 36.92 6.10 36.82
N THR A 890 36.03 6.68 37.64
CA THR A 890 36.02 8.12 37.92
C THR A 890 37.26 8.53 38.72
N LYS A 891 38.00 9.54 38.27
CA LYS A 891 39.15 10.13 39.02
C LYS A 891 38.79 11.45 39.71
N ASP A 892 37.84 12.19 39.15
CA ASP A 892 37.47 13.51 39.66
C ASP A 892 36.64 13.45 40.96
N PRO A 893 36.99 14.25 41.99
CA PRO A 893 36.33 14.19 43.29
C PRO A 893 34.90 14.75 43.27
N THR A 894 34.61 15.70 42.36
CA THR A 894 33.30 16.32 42.18
C THR A 894 32.29 15.36 41.55
N LEU A 895 32.71 14.63 40.51
CA LEU A 895 31.90 13.60 39.85
C LEU A 895 31.57 12.46 40.80
N LYS A 896 32.55 11.97 41.58
CA LYS A 896 32.32 10.96 42.62
C LYS A 896 31.26 11.39 43.63
N ARG A 897 31.39 12.62 44.15
CA ARG A 897 30.41 13.17 45.09
C ARG A 897 29.01 13.23 44.48
N ASN A 898 28.90 13.63 43.21
CA ASN A 898 27.62 13.68 42.50
C ASN A 898 26.98 12.29 42.31
N LEU A 899 27.78 11.28 41.97
CA LEU A 899 27.34 9.89 41.86
C LEU A 899 26.79 9.35 43.18
N ASP A 900 27.49 9.61 44.30
CA ASP A 900 27.04 9.17 45.62
C ASP A 900 25.77 9.88 46.08
N ILE A 901 25.61 11.17 45.74
CA ILE A 901 24.36 11.91 46.00
C ILE A 901 23.19 11.30 45.20
N ILE A 902 23.39 10.96 43.93
CA ILE A 902 22.36 10.33 43.10
C ILE A 902 21.97 8.97 43.68
N ARG A 903 22.95 8.14 44.06
CA ARG A 903 22.71 6.84 44.70
C ARG A 903 21.86 7.00 45.97
N HIS A 904 22.25 7.89 46.88
CA HIS A 904 21.50 8.11 48.12
C HIS A 904 20.08 8.63 47.86
N LYS A 905 19.88 9.46 46.84
CA LYS A 905 18.52 9.91 46.45
C LYS A 905 17.70 8.75 45.88
N LEU A 906 18.28 7.93 45.01
CA LEU A 906 17.60 6.78 44.43
C LEU A 906 17.23 5.73 45.47
N ASP A 907 18.14 5.40 46.40
CA ASP A 907 17.86 4.47 47.49
C ASP A 907 16.74 5.00 48.42
N ARG A 908 16.64 6.32 48.61
CA ARG A 908 15.53 6.93 49.36
C ARG A 908 14.20 6.88 48.62
N HIS A 909 14.20 7.15 47.32
CA HIS A 909 12.99 7.14 46.50
C HIS A 909 12.52 5.73 46.15
N THR A 910 13.43 4.73 46.14
CA THR A 910 13.17 3.36 45.68
C THR A 910 13.77 2.29 46.62
N PRO A 911 13.37 2.27 47.91
CA PRO A 911 13.99 1.40 48.91
C PRO A 911 13.85 -0.10 48.60
N LEU A 912 12.69 -0.50 48.06
CA LEU A 912 12.36 -1.90 47.78
C LEU A 912 13.09 -2.49 46.57
N VAL A 913 13.72 -1.68 45.72
CA VAL A 913 14.33 -2.20 44.48
C VAL A 913 15.58 -3.03 44.78
N ASN A 914 16.33 -2.72 45.84
CA ASN A 914 17.48 -3.54 46.25
C ASN A 914 17.03 -4.91 46.76
N GLU A 915 15.98 -4.95 47.59
CA GLU A 915 15.38 -6.21 48.06
C GLU A 915 14.79 -7.03 46.91
N PHE A 916 14.14 -6.36 45.95
CA PHE A 916 13.59 -7.02 44.76
C PHE A 916 14.68 -7.63 43.88
N ILE A 917 15.78 -6.91 43.62
CA ILE A 917 16.92 -7.45 42.86
C ILE A 917 17.54 -8.65 43.59
N GLN A 918 17.71 -8.56 44.91
CA GLN A 918 18.22 -9.67 45.71
C GLN A 918 17.31 -10.89 45.65
N ALA A 919 15.99 -10.70 45.77
CA ALA A 919 15.02 -11.79 45.64
C ALA A 919 15.01 -12.41 44.24
N LEU A 920 15.23 -11.61 43.18
CA LEU A 920 15.35 -12.12 41.81
C LEU A 920 16.62 -12.95 41.61
N ASN A 921 17.75 -12.52 42.16
CA ASN A 921 19.02 -13.24 42.09
C ASN A 921 18.93 -14.61 42.79
N GLN A 922 18.13 -14.71 43.87
CA GLN A 922 17.89 -15.97 44.59
C GLN A 922 17.08 -17.02 43.80
N LEU A 923 16.42 -16.68 42.69
CA LEU A 923 15.62 -17.64 41.90
C LEU A 923 16.48 -18.68 41.16
N ASN A 924 17.75 -18.38 40.82
CA ASN A 924 18.62 -19.25 40.02
C ASN A 924 20.07 -19.34 40.58
N PRO A 925 20.27 -19.93 41.78
CA PRO A 925 21.58 -19.96 42.46
C PRO A 925 22.65 -20.77 41.70
N GLN A 926 22.23 -21.73 40.86
CA GLN A 926 23.17 -22.55 40.08
C GLN A 926 23.95 -21.71 39.04
N GLN A 927 23.27 -20.81 38.33
CA GLN A 927 23.92 -19.95 37.33
C GLN A 927 24.87 -18.94 38.00
N GLU A 928 24.48 -18.41 39.16
CA GLU A 928 25.36 -17.53 39.94
C GLU A 928 26.62 -18.25 40.44
N TYR A 929 26.48 -19.49 40.90
CA TYR A 929 27.61 -20.33 41.31
C TYR A 929 28.55 -20.62 40.13
N GLU A 930 28.01 -21.00 38.97
CA GLU A 930 28.82 -21.25 37.76
C GLU A 930 29.56 -19.99 37.29
N ASN A 931 28.90 -18.82 37.30
CA ASN A 931 29.52 -17.54 36.96
C ASN A 931 30.61 -17.15 37.96
N TRP A 932 30.37 -17.34 39.25
CA TRP A 932 31.38 -17.13 40.29
C TRP A 932 32.59 -18.04 40.09
N CYS A 933 32.38 -19.33 39.80
CA CYS A 933 33.47 -20.26 39.50
C CYS A 933 34.28 -19.78 38.29
N LYS A 934 33.64 -19.35 37.20
CA LYS A 934 34.33 -18.82 36.01
C LYS A 934 35.21 -17.61 36.35
N VAL A 935 34.71 -16.64 37.11
CA VAL A 935 35.48 -15.46 37.53
C VAL A 935 36.61 -15.85 38.49
N LEU A 936 36.38 -16.80 39.40
CA LEU A 936 37.43 -17.34 40.26
C LEU A 936 38.54 -18.02 39.44
N TYR A 937 38.17 -18.82 38.43
CA TYR A 937 39.15 -19.44 37.53
C TYR A 937 39.99 -18.38 36.80
N GLN A 938 39.38 -17.31 36.27
CA GLN A 938 40.08 -16.19 35.62
C GLN A 938 41.03 -15.45 36.58
N LEU A 939 40.63 -15.26 37.84
CA LEU A 939 41.48 -14.63 38.87
C LEU A 939 42.64 -15.54 39.30
N LEU A 940 42.47 -16.86 39.19
CA LEU A 940 43.48 -17.87 39.55
C LEU A 940 44.42 -18.24 38.40
N THR A 941 44.06 -17.98 37.13
CA THR A 941 44.92 -18.23 35.97
C THR A 941 46.14 -17.31 35.89
N ASN A 942 46.15 -16.18 36.62
CA ASN A 942 47.31 -15.29 36.70
C ASN A 942 48.40 -15.88 37.62
N ASP A 943 49.67 -15.66 37.27
CA ASP A 943 50.86 -16.11 38.02
C ASP A 943 50.75 -15.76 39.51
N ARG A 944 51.19 -16.67 40.40
CA ARG A 944 51.04 -16.53 41.87
C ARG A 944 51.58 -15.21 42.44
N ASN A 945 52.55 -14.58 41.77
CA ASN A 945 53.19 -13.34 42.20
C ASN A 945 52.46 -12.06 41.74
N THR A 946 51.56 -12.14 40.75
CA THR A 946 50.79 -11.00 40.22
C THR A 946 49.31 -11.03 40.64
N ARG A 947 48.93 -11.98 41.51
CA ARG A 947 47.56 -12.11 42.01
C ARG A 947 47.21 -10.96 42.95
N ASP A 948 46.14 -10.26 42.58
CA ASP A 948 45.59 -9.16 43.36
C ASP A 948 44.78 -9.71 44.55
N ILE A 949 45.46 -9.96 45.67
CA ILE A 949 44.92 -10.64 46.87
C ILE A 949 43.65 -9.95 47.41
N ASN A 950 43.56 -8.63 47.25
CA ASN A 950 42.40 -7.85 47.68
C ASN A 950 41.14 -8.13 46.83
N LYS A 951 41.31 -8.36 45.53
CA LYS A 951 40.19 -8.74 44.64
C LYS A 951 39.69 -10.16 44.96
N LEU A 952 40.59 -11.09 45.25
CA LEU A 952 40.25 -12.45 45.69
C LEU A 952 39.48 -12.46 47.02
N LYS A 953 39.91 -11.67 48.01
CA LYS A 953 39.19 -11.51 49.28
C LYS A 953 37.80 -10.92 49.10
N ASN A 954 37.66 -9.90 48.24
CA ASN A 954 36.36 -9.30 47.92
C ASN A 954 35.44 -10.27 47.17
N HIS A 955 35.98 -11.07 46.25
CA HIS A 955 35.25 -12.08 45.49
C HIS A 955 34.75 -13.24 46.38
N TYR A 956 35.56 -13.63 47.39
CA TYR A 956 35.15 -14.59 48.42
C TYR A 956 34.08 -14.02 49.35
N LYS A 957 34.18 -12.74 49.72
CA LYS A 957 33.15 -12.07 50.55
C LYS A 957 31.79 -12.00 49.83
N LYS A 958 31.78 -11.62 48.54
CA LYS A 958 30.56 -11.63 47.71
C LYS A 958 29.91 -13.01 47.61
N PHE A 959 30.71 -14.09 47.52
CA PHE A 959 30.20 -15.46 47.53
C PHE A 959 29.48 -15.82 48.84
N LYS A 960 30.09 -15.44 49.97
CA LYS A 960 29.51 -15.68 51.29
C LYS A 960 28.17 -14.96 51.45
N GLU A 961 28.07 -13.74 50.93
CA GLU A 961 26.84 -12.95 50.94
C GLU A 961 25.75 -13.51 50.02
N ILE A 962 26.08 -14.09 48.87
CA ILE A 962 25.10 -14.59 47.89
C ILE A 962 24.49 -15.95 48.30
N LEU A 963 25.30 -16.89 48.81
CA LEU A 963 24.87 -18.26 49.10
C LEU A 963 24.55 -18.53 50.57
N PHE A 964 25.04 -17.70 51.49
CA PHE A 964 24.95 -17.95 52.93
C PHE A 964 24.37 -16.77 53.72
N SER A 965 23.63 -15.84 53.08
CA SER A 965 23.04 -14.67 53.74
C SER A 965 22.17 -15.02 54.96
N ASP A 966 21.45 -16.15 54.92
CA ASP A 966 20.55 -16.58 56.02
C ASP A 966 21.30 -17.17 57.22
N LEU A 967 22.54 -17.64 57.01
CA LEU A 967 23.37 -18.20 58.09
C LEU A 967 24.09 -17.11 58.90
N MET A 968 24.34 -15.94 58.30
CA MET A 968 25.03 -14.84 58.97
C MET A 968 24.17 -14.14 60.04
N ALA A 969 22.84 -14.20 59.94
CA ALA A 969 21.94 -13.66 60.98
C ALA A 969 21.96 -14.50 62.27
N HIS A 970 22.43 -15.76 62.21
CA HIS A 970 22.57 -16.62 63.38
C HIS A 970 23.95 -16.55 64.02
N ASP A 971 25.00 -16.21 63.27
CA ASP A 971 26.38 -16.26 63.76
C ASP A 971 26.84 -15.00 64.53
N GLU A 972 26.17 -13.85 64.41
CA GLU A 972 26.51 -12.65 65.21
C GLU A 972 26.19 -12.81 66.72
N THR A 973 25.47 -13.87 67.11
CA THR A 973 25.22 -14.17 68.53
C THR A 973 26.28 -15.04 69.20
N ASN A 974 27.23 -15.62 68.45
CA ASN A 974 28.21 -16.59 68.99
C ASN A 974 29.69 -16.19 68.87
N GLU A 975 30.05 -15.07 68.25
CA GLU A 975 31.45 -14.58 68.23
C GLU A 975 31.81 -13.64 69.40
N GLN A 976 31.25 -13.88 70.60
CA GLN A 976 31.79 -13.30 71.85
C GLN A 976 32.56 -14.29 72.72
N THR A 977 32.77 -15.55 72.31
CA THR A 977 33.65 -16.47 73.02
C THR A 977 34.36 -17.46 72.10
N ALA A 978 35.53 -17.06 71.56
CA ALA A 978 36.75 -17.87 71.42
C ALA A 978 37.85 -17.06 70.72
#